data_AF-A0A4Q2LK88-F1
#
_entry.id   AF-A0A4Q2LK88-F1
#
_cell.length_a   1.000
_cell.length_b   1.000
_cell.length_c   1.000
_cell.angle_alpha   90.00
_cell.angle_beta   90.00
_cell.angle_gamma   90.00
#
_symmetry.space_group_name_H-M   'P 1'
#
loop_
_entity.id
_entity.type
_entity.pdbx_description
1 polymer ?
#
loop_
_entity_poly.entity_id
_entity_poly.type
_entity_poly.pdbx_seq_one_letter_code
_entity_poly.pdbx_strand_id
1 'polypeptide(L)'
;MKKRYASLLIMIVLSAFFALGAAAALPEKAGRVQDLAHLLEKGQGAAIEKIAAADKPAFYILTVDNMGGLDSLAYTTQVYDKWELEQGEVLLVISSEERRIEMQFDIPELQEALDALPADYDGNADSTASSITKFINRHFIPFAKEGDFGKAMKELMSETKAVYVQHTADSEPAKEAVGAVPPVAASPPDTPQQPTKQETSELPQTPASPKKGLGEPEPKNPLFSLNPVLAWTWIGAFILLFIAYRFYIAFKKKRNIARELSRIDGLLVESHHASERLRPFIGLMQGETAQIVKQSEQAIAVLMVSLSQLQAEWSDRPLPAIMAAKLDDLYYELLGSLIVKSEELAYIIENINRISEADKSIKEKLERLHTLFKQSETKLNDLLENTGFPLTTLVGLLGSLGKELEYAEQLEAFDPIAAVREVKGSKIDARELQIQIDAVDFFYKKYFAFASTASSHRNEIEHITKTNSIELAIARLQPELSIANSIEANESMKLALQDGNMADVNRFAERSDQLLAEALEMTQRQVKLKDLNQQTIRYLNAKLQPFRAVIGQIEALLLVACAKYTAPHWTGVEAGFLAVRKLVQEAANELPQIKLWSSDTHQDYERAFGELEKWLRRFDEIESDLTRFLTELQQLDIRLSNARQQAEDGLVRRDQGLSIVRGERLVIDWEQGAEEIETNYRQISSLLITQPLHLTAIEADLDQYHQHIDLFLQYIDHRLQEKLDAHRRLDELSSRYHIYVREYKSKIRIRRYSPHFKTIRGEAERLIGAGMYVEAFHQAAQLQGLVDAMHRDYREVLDSERIRRLNRQAAASSSFHNSSGASSSRSSSSSFWGNSSSKSTSRSNGNASWNNSSSNVPQPNNTTRSNSSSSSSSNSGGGSSGGSSGSSGGSSGRSSGGSNW
;
A
#
# COMPACT_ATOMS: atom_id res chain seq x y z
N MET A 1 52.22 11.38 -29.91
CA MET A 1 50.89 12.04 -29.89
C MET A 1 49.83 11.30 -29.06
N LYS A 2 49.58 9.98 -29.25
CA LYS A 2 48.44 9.26 -28.63
C LYS A 2 48.19 9.49 -27.10
N LYS A 3 49.21 9.68 -26.26
CA LYS A 3 49.03 9.90 -24.81
C LYS A 3 48.36 11.23 -24.39
N ARG A 4 48.27 12.26 -25.26
CA ARG A 4 47.65 13.56 -24.87
C ARG A 4 46.12 13.59 -25.00
N TYR A 5 45.52 12.76 -25.84
CA TYR A 5 44.06 12.73 -26.02
C TYR A 5 43.32 11.98 -24.91
N ALA A 6 43.95 10.97 -24.28
CA ALA A 6 43.34 10.23 -23.17
C ALA A 6 43.06 11.12 -21.94
N SER A 7 44.00 12.00 -21.58
CA SER A 7 43.83 12.94 -20.47
C SER A 7 42.69 13.95 -20.71
N LEU A 8 42.56 14.46 -21.93
CA LEU A 8 41.51 15.41 -22.29
C LEU A 8 40.12 14.76 -22.30
N LEU A 9 40.02 13.51 -22.78
CA LEU A 9 38.75 12.76 -22.79
C LEU A 9 38.30 12.39 -21.37
N ILE A 10 39.22 11.98 -20.48
CA ILE A 10 38.92 11.73 -19.06
C ILE A 10 38.43 13.02 -18.38
N MET A 11 39.03 14.18 -18.66
CA MET A 11 38.61 15.44 -18.03
C MET A 11 37.24 15.91 -18.52
N ILE A 12 36.91 15.71 -19.80
CA ILE A 12 35.57 16.01 -20.35
C ILE A 12 34.51 15.08 -19.72
N VAL A 13 34.81 13.79 -19.55
CA VAL A 13 33.91 12.85 -18.86
C VAL A 13 33.70 13.22 -17.39
N LEU A 14 34.75 13.65 -16.66
CA LEU A 14 34.60 14.12 -15.28
C LEU A 14 33.78 15.42 -15.18
N SER A 15 33.94 16.36 -16.13
CA SER A 15 33.18 17.62 -16.13
C SER A 15 31.69 17.45 -16.47
N ALA A 16 31.27 16.31 -17.02
CA ALA A 16 29.89 16.03 -17.39
C ALA A 16 29.02 15.51 -16.23
N PHE A 17 29.62 15.14 -15.09
CA PHE A 17 28.92 14.51 -13.96
C PHE A 17 28.54 15.45 -12.80
N PHE A 18 28.86 16.75 -12.89
CA PHE A 18 28.59 17.75 -11.84
C PHE A 18 27.61 18.84 -12.30
N ALA A 19 26.47 18.46 -12.88
CA ALA A 19 25.45 19.40 -13.35
C ALA A 19 24.00 18.86 -13.35
N LEU A 20 23.65 17.94 -12.44
CA LEU A 20 22.25 17.55 -12.19
C LEU A 20 21.96 17.64 -10.69
N GLY A 21 21.12 18.60 -10.31
CA GLY A 21 20.47 18.58 -9.00
C GLY A 21 19.45 17.45 -9.00
N ALA A 22 19.71 16.38 -8.27
CA ALA A 22 18.84 15.23 -8.22
C ALA A 22 17.56 15.57 -7.45
N ALA A 23 16.42 15.60 -8.14
CA ALA A 23 15.18 15.18 -7.50
C ALA A 23 15.37 13.72 -7.06
N ALA A 24 15.00 13.39 -5.82
CA ALA A 24 15.15 12.04 -5.30
C ALA A 24 14.37 11.05 -6.18
N ALA A 25 15.09 10.19 -6.90
CA ALA A 25 14.46 9.24 -7.80
C ALA A 25 13.75 8.16 -6.97
N LEU A 26 12.41 8.15 -6.99
CA LEU A 26 11.59 7.13 -6.34
C LEU A 26 12.14 5.73 -6.65
N PRO A 27 12.29 4.83 -5.66
CA PRO A 27 12.90 3.53 -5.88
C PRO A 27 12.10 2.65 -6.84
N GLU A 28 12.78 1.69 -7.47
CA GLU A 28 12.15 0.63 -8.25
C GLU A 28 11.81 -0.57 -7.35
N LYS A 29 10.63 -1.16 -7.55
CA LYS A 29 10.06 -2.27 -6.76
C LYS A 29 10.99 -3.49 -6.80
N ALA A 30 11.75 -3.72 -5.74
CA ALA A 30 12.74 -4.80 -5.66
C ALA A 30 12.48 -5.70 -4.43
N GLY A 31 11.67 -6.75 -4.63
CA GLY A 31 11.23 -7.65 -3.55
C GLY A 31 10.01 -7.10 -2.78
N ARG A 32 9.75 -7.65 -1.59
CA ARG A 32 8.76 -7.11 -0.65
C ARG A 32 9.38 -6.23 0.44
N VAL A 33 10.69 -6.35 0.70
CA VAL A 33 11.39 -5.56 1.71
C VAL A 33 12.62 -4.91 1.09
N GLN A 34 12.59 -3.59 0.95
CA GLN A 34 13.67 -2.80 0.37
C GLN A 34 14.24 -1.84 1.43
N ASP A 35 15.34 -2.25 2.06
CA ASP A 35 16.00 -1.49 3.13
C ASP A 35 17.12 -0.59 2.56
N LEU A 36 16.76 0.63 2.13
CA LEU A 36 17.73 1.60 1.59
C LEU A 36 18.41 2.40 2.71
N ALA A 37 17.72 2.64 3.82
CA ALA A 37 18.22 3.38 4.99
C ALA A 37 19.10 2.55 5.94
N HIS A 38 19.28 1.27 5.65
CA HIS A 38 20.04 0.31 6.49
C HIS A 38 19.51 0.22 7.94
N LEU A 39 18.19 0.30 8.12
CA LEU A 39 17.52 0.17 9.42
C LEU A 39 17.37 -1.29 9.88
N LEU A 40 17.65 -2.27 9.01
CA LEU A 40 17.56 -3.70 9.33
C LEU A 40 18.93 -4.35 9.45
N GLU A 41 19.13 -5.13 10.52
CA GLU A 41 20.37 -5.87 10.68
C GLU A 41 20.53 -6.96 9.59
N LYS A 42 21.78 -7.36 9.33
CA LYS A 42 22.13 -8.36 8.31
C LYS A 42 21.42 -9.70 8.55
N GLY A 43 20.38 -9.95 7.76
CA GLY A 43 19.55 -11.15 7.81
C GLY A 43 18.12 -10.91 8.29
N GLN A 44 17.84 -9.80 8.97
CA GLN A 44 16.48 -9.45 9.41
C GLN A 44 15.53 -9.25 8.23
N GLY A 45 15.98 -8.58 7.15
CA GLY A 45 15.17 -8.35 5.94
C GLY A 45 14.60 -9.64 5.34
N ALA A 46 15.38 -10.73 5.28
CA ALA A 46 14.93 -12.03 4.77
C ALA A 46 13.98 -12.78 5.73
N ALA A 47 13.96 -12.43 7.03
CA ALA A 47 12.95 -12.92 7.98
C ALA A 47 11.66 -12.11 7.89
N ILE A 48 11.77 -10.79 7.72
CA ILE A 48 10.64 -9.87 7.55
C ILE A 48 9.94 -10.10 6.21
N GLU A 49 10.68 -10.36 5.13
CA GLU A 49 10.11 -10.68 3.81
C GLU A 49 9.27 -11.96 3.82
N LYS A 50 9.65 -12.97 4.61
CA LYS A 50 8.82 -14.17 4.82
C LYS A 50 7.50 -13.85 5.54
N ILE A 51 7.51 -12.92 6.49
CA ILE A 51 6.31 -12.48 7.22
C ILE A 51 5.44 -11.59 6.31
N ALA A 52 6.04 -10.72 5.51
CA ALA A 52 5.36 -9.86 4.54
C ALA A 52 4.70 -10.64 3.38
N ALA A 53 5.19 -11.86 3.09
CA ALA A 53 4.68 -12.76 2.06
C ALA A 53 3.67 -13.81 2.56
N ALA A 54 3.49 -13.98 3.87
CA ALA A 54 2.61 -14.99 4.45
C ALA A 54 1.21 -14.45 4.73
N ASP A 55 0.18 -15.15 4.27
CA ASP A 55 -1.25 -14.83 4.46
C ASP A 55 -1.69 -13.44 3.94
N LYS A 56 -2.95 -13.06 4.19
CA LYS A 56 -3.51 -11.75 3.79
C LYS A 56 -3.76 -10.85 5.03
N PRO A 57 -3.63 -9.52 4.91
CA PRO A 57 -3.16 -8.77 3.73
C PRO A 57 -1.65 -8.95 3.48
N ALA A 58 -1.22 -8.66 2.25
CA ALA A 58 0.16 -8.83 1.81
C ALA A 58 0.93 -7.50 1.94
N PHE A 59 2.17 -7.54 2.45
CA PHE A 59 2.93 -6.33 2.78
C PHE A 59 4.08 -6.04 1.82
N TYR A 60 4.35 -4.74 1.64
CA TYR A 60 5.56 -4.18 1.07
C TYR A 60 6.14 -3.15 2.04
N ILE A 61 7.46 -3.18 2.21
CA ILE A 61 8.19 -2.33 3.15
C ILE A 61 9.32 -1.63 2.41
N LEU A 62 9.36 -0.32 2.52
CA LEU A 62 10.41 0.54 2.01
C LEU A 62 11.01 1.34 3.18
N THR A 63 12.32 1.23 3.41
CA THR A 63 13.05 2.20 4.23
C THR A 63 13.80 3.16 3.31
N VAL A 64 13.85 4.44 3.68
CA VAL A 64 14.59 5.50 2.96
C VAL A 64 15.29 6.42 3.95
N ASP A 65 16.45 6.97 3.56
CA ASP A 65 17.14 7.96 4.39
C ASP A 65 16.26 9.20 4.57
N ASN A 66 15.76 9.75 3.45
CA ASN A 66 14.76 10.82 3.44
C ASN A 66 13.78 10.70 2.26
N MET A 67 12.69 11.47 2.34
CA MET A 67 11.65 11.56 1.30
C MET A 67 11.89 12.73 0.33
N GLY A 68 13.12 13.26 0.27
CA GLY A 68 13.53 14.31 -0.68
C GLY A 68 12.82 15.66 -0.50
N GLY A 69 12.23 15.92 0.67
CA GLY A 69 11.46 17.14 0.94
C GLY A 69 10.02 17.12 0.42
N LEU A 70 9.52 15.97 -0.04
CA LEU A 70 8.09 15.74 -0.22
C LEU A 70 7.43 15.47 1.16
N ASP A 71 6.15 15.81 1.32
CA ASP A 71 5.36 15.26 2.43
C ASP A 71 5.23 13.73 2.26
N SER A 72 5.22 12.99 3.37
CA SER A 72 5.26 11.52 3.33
C SER A 72 4.02 10.90 2.73
N LEU A 73 2.83 11.51 2.83
CA LEU A 73 1.63 10.99 2.17
C LEU A 73 1.74 11.15 0.66
N ALA A 74 2.27 12.29 0.21
CA ALA A 74 2.57 12.53 -1.20
C ALA A 74 3.70 11.63 -1.73
N TYR A 75 4.72 11.34 -0.92
CA TYR A 75 5.80 10.40 -1.25
C TYR A 75 5.28 8.96 -1.33
N THR A 76 4.57 8.50 -0.28
CA THR A 76 4.05 7.14 -0.15
C THR A 76 3.02 6.84 -1.24
N THR A 77 2.15 7.80 -1.58
CA THR A 77 1.21 7.65 -2.71
C THR A 77 1.95 7.50 -4.04
N GLN A 78 3.00 8.30 -4.28
CA GLN A 78 3.83 8.14 -5.48
C GLN A 78 4.59 6.80 -5.52
N VAL A 79 5.01 6.25 -4.38
CA VAL A 79 5.58 4.90 -4.32
C VAL A 79 4.51 3.85 -4.59
N TYR A 80 3.33 3.95 -3.97
CA TYR A 80 2.19 3.05 -4.15
C TYR A 80 1.76 2.95 -5.62
N ASP A 81 1.61 4.10 -6.29
CA ASP A 81 1.28 4.18 -7.71
C ASP A 81 2.43 3.70 -8.60
N LYS A 82 3.69 4.08 -8.32
CA LYS A 82 4.85 3.61 -9.10
C LYS A 82 5.06 2.10 -8.98
N TRP A 83 4.68 1.51 -7.85
CA TRP A 83 4.84 0.08 -7.58
C TRP A 83 3.63 -0.75 -8.03
N GLU A 84 2.60 -0.13 -8.62
CA GLU A 84 1.40 -0.79 -9.14
C GLU A 84 0.81 -1.78 -8.10
N LEU A 85 0.57 -1.29 -6.88
CA LEU A 85 0.03 -2.09 -5.77
C LEU A 85 -1.50 -2.25 -5.90
N GLU A 86 -1.98 -3.48 -5.73
CA GLU A 86 -3.39 -3.86 -5.92
C GLU A 86 -4.20 -3.88 -4.61
N GLN A 87 -5.53 -4.02 -4.72
CA GLN A 87 -6.40 -4.22 -3.56
C GLN A 87 -6.04 -5.50 -2.80
N GLY A 88 -5.88 -5.38 -1.48
CA GLY A 88 -5.34 -6.43 -0.61
C GLY A 88 -3.83 -6.32 -0.33
N GLU A 89 -3.13 -5.33 -0.90
CA GLU A 89 -1.72 -5.02 -0.61
C GLU A 89 -1.57 -3.76 0.27
N VAL A 90 -0.63 -3.82 1.22
CA VAL A 90 -0.29 -2.75 2.17
C VAL A 90 1.15 -2.28 1.94
N LEU A 91 1.34 -0.96 1.83
CA LEU A 91 2.66 -0.33 1.78
C LEU A 91 3.00 0.31 3.14
N LEU A 92 4.21 0.04 3.63
CA LEU A 92 4.84 0.74 4.75
C LEU A 92 6.07 1.49 4.24
N VAL A 93 6.10 2.81 4.41
CA VAL A 93 7.27 3.66 4.14
C VAL A 93 7.81 4.18 5.46
N ILE A 94 9.11 4.01 5.70
CA ILE A 94 9.78 4.34 6.95
C ILE A 94 11.00 5.21 6.63
N SER A 95 10.99 6.48 7.04
CA SER A 95 12.02 7.46 6.70
C SER A 95 12.89 7.81 7.90
N SER A 96 14.22 7.67 7.76
CA SER A 96 15.14 7.74 8.90
C SER A 96 15.48 9.18 9.35
N GLU A 97 15.60 10.13 8.42
CA GLU A 97 15.92 11.54 8.74
C GLU A 97 14.69 12.29 9.27
N GLU A 98 13.52 12.13 8.64
CA GLU A 98 12.26 12.71 9.13
C GLU A 98 11.65 11.96 10.32
N ARG A 99 12.18 10.77 10.66
CA ARG A 99 11.69 9.85 11.71
C ARG A 99 10.19 9.55 11.63
N ARG A 100 9.68 9.39 10.40
CA ARG A 100 8.25 9.21 10.11
C ARG A 100 8.00 7.87 9.43
N ILE A 101 6.95 7.19 9.89
CA ILE A 101 6.36 6.03 9.22
C ILE A 101 5.02 6.45 8.61
N GLU A 102 4.73 5.97 7.40
CA GLU A 102 3.44 6.09 6.73
C GLU A 102 2.97 4.70 6.27
N MET A 103 1.69 4.41 6.47
CA MET A 103 1.00 3.18 6.05
C MET A 103 -0.09 3.56 5.04
N GLN A 104 -0.14 2.88 3.90
CA GLN A 104 -1.12 3.13 2.85
C GLN A 104 -1.62 1.82 2.23
N PHE A 105 -2.94 1.71 2.01
CA PHE A 105 -3.59 0.50 1.49
C PHE A 105 -4.95 0.79 0.83
N ASP A 106 -5.42 -0.17 0.03
CA ASP A 106 -6.73 -0.17 -0.63
C ASP A 106 -7.46 -1.47 -0.23
N ILE A 107 -8.01 -1.48 0.99
CA ILE A 107 -8.62 -2.65 1.64
C ILE A 107 -9.77 -2.16 2.54
N PRO A 108 -11.03 -2.13 2.06
CA PRO A 108 -12.16 -1.63 2.83
C PRO A 108 -12.37 -2.36 4.16
N GLU A 109 -12.23 -3.69 4.16
CA GLU A 109 -12.48 -4.54 5.33
C GLU A 109 -11.43 -4.34 6.44
N LEU A 110 -10.22 -3.89 6.08
CA LEU A 110 -9.20 -3.48 7.04
C LEU A 110 -9.46 -2.06 7.56
N GLN A 111 -9.94 -1.15 6.72
CA GLN A 111 -10.27 0.20 7.14
C GLN A 111 -11.41 0.20 8.16
N GLU A 112 -12.50 -0.53 7.89
CA GLU A 112 -13.60 -0.74 8.84
C GLU A 112 -13.13 -1.38 10.15
N ALA A 113 -12.24 -2.38 10.07
CA ALA A 113 -11.68 -3.04 11.25
C ALA A 113 -10.80 -2.11 12.12
N LEU A 114 -10.10 -1.15 11.51
CA LEU A 114 -9.29 -0.14 12.21
C LEU A 114 -10.15 1.00 12.75
N ASP A 115 -11.18 1.43 12.02
CA ASP A 115 -12.14 2.47 12.45
C ASP A 115 -13.08 1.97 13.57
N ALA A 116 -13.27 0.65 13.71
CA ALA A 116 -13.97 0.02 14.82
C ALA A 116 -13.18 -0.02 16.15
N LEU A 117 -11.90 0.39 16.15
CA LEU A 117 -11.07 0.40 17.36
C LEU A 117 -11.48 1.52 18.34
N PRO A 118 -11.25 1.36 19.66
CA PRO A 118 -11.50 2.40 20.65
C PRO A 118 -10.83 3.75 20.32
N ALA A 119 -11.51 4.85 20.61
CA ALA A 119 -11.02 6.20 20.33
C ALA A 119 -9.70 6.55 21.07
N ASP A 120 -9.37 5.81 22.12
CA ASP A 120 -8.19 5.90 22.99
C ASP A 120 -7.22 4.70 22.84
N TYR A 121 -7.29 3.95 21.73
CA TYR A 121 -6.54 2.69 21.51
C TYR A 121 -5.02 2.77 21.69
N ASP A 122 -4.38 3.91 21.37
CA ASP A 122 -2.94 4.10 21.59
C ASP A 122 -2.58 4.46 23.04
N GLY A 123 -3.59 4.69 23.90
CA GLY A 123 -3.46 5.16 25.26
C GLY A 123 -3.55 6.70 25.39
N ASN A 124 -3.85 7.41 24.31
CA ASN A 124 -3.97 8.87 24.28
C ASN A 124 -5.39 9.32 23.89
N ALA A 125 -5.91 10.33 24.59
CA ALA A 125 -7.28 10.82 24.40
C ALA A 125 -7.43 11.85 23.25
N ASP A 126 -6.49 11.86 22.30
CA ASP A 126 -6.51 12.81 21.17
C ASP A 126 -7.49 12.35 20.10
N SER A 127 -8.61 13.06 19.95
CA SER A 127 -9.66 12.76 18.97
C SER A 127 -9.33 13.19 17.54
N THR A 128 -8.16 13.77 17.27
CA THR A 128 -7.79 14.32 15.95
C THR A 128 -6.95 13.38 15.08
N ALA A 129 -6.23 12.44 15.69
CA ALA A 129 -5.47 11.43 14.97
C ALA A 129 -6.38 10.31 14.39
N SER A 130 -6.07 9.84 13.18
CA SER A 130 -6.81 8.75 12.53
C SER A 130 -6.60 7.40 13.25
N SER A 131 -7.53 6.46 13.01
CA SER A 131 -7.44 5.06 13.44
C SER A 131 -6.09 4.43 13.07
N ILE A 132 -5.64 4.61 11.82
CA ILE A 132 -4.35 4.13 11.31
C ILE A 132 -3.18 4.74 12.09
N THR A 133 -3.18 6.06 12.31
CA THR A 133 -2.12 6.72 13.10
C THR A 133 -2.07 6.21 14.54
N LYS A 134 -3.22 5.99 15.19
CA LYS A 134 -3.30 5.40 16.54
C LYS A 134 -2.80 3.95 16.56
N PHE A 135 -3.15 3.17 15.54
CA PHE A 135 -2.66 1.80 15.39
C PHE A 135 -1.13 1.74 15.27
N ILE A 136 -0.54 2.64 14.47
CA ILE A 136 0.92 2.81 14.35
C ILE A 136 1.53 3.27 15.69
N ASN A 137 0.92 4.24 16.37
CA ASN A 137 1.36 4.73 17.70
C ASN A 137 1.45 3.60 18.72
N ARG A 138 0.51 2.65 18.67
CA ARG A 138 0.44 1.54 19.62
C ARG A 138 1.52 0.48 19.36
N HIS A 139 1.71 0.07 18.11
CA HIS A 139 2.44 -1.16 17.77
C HIS A 139 3.82 -0.96 17.14
N PHE A 140 4.07 0.19 16.51
CA PHE A 140 5.35 0.46 15.83
C PHE A 140 6.24 1.43 16.64
N ILE A 141 5.68 2.56 17.09
CA ILE A 141 6.44 3.66 17.70
C ILE A 141 7.22 3.26 18.96
N PRO A 142 6.75 2.37 19.87
CA PRO A 142 7.54 1.97 21.05
C PRO A 142 8.86 1.29 20.66
N PHE A 143 8.83 0.33 19.74
CA PHE A 143 10.02 -0.41 19.33
C PHE A 143 10.93 0.40 18.39
N ALA A 144 10.35 1.31 17.59
CA ALA A 144 11.13 2.28 16.81
C ALA A 144 11.95 3.24 17.70
N LYS A 145 11.41 3.64 18.88
CA LYS A 145 12.14 4.44 19.89
C LYS A 145 13.25 3.66 20.59
N GLU A 146 13.11 2.34 20.73
CA GLU A 146 14.18 1.44 21.18
C GLU A 146 15.25 1.19 20.09
N GLY A 147 14.98 1.59 18.83
CA GLY A 147 15.84 1.35 17.66
C GLY A 147 15.64 -0.03 17.00
N ASP A 148 14.76 -0.88 17.52
CA ASP A 148 14.46 -2.19 16.95
C ASP A 148 13.35 -2.11 15.89
N PHE A 149 13.69 -1.48 14.76
CA PHE A 149 12.83 -1.43 13.57
C PHE A 149 12.45 -2.83 13.07
N GLY A 150 13.36 -3.80 13.21
CA GLY A 150 13.13 -5.18 12.81
C GLY A 150 12.07 -5.91 13.63
N LYS A 151 11.80 -5.47 14.85
CA LYS A 151 10.66 -5.90 15.70
C LYS A 151 9.43 -5.02 15.46
N ALA A 152 9.61 -3.70 15.37
CA ALA A 152 8.53 -2.74 15.09
C ALA A 152 7.71 -3.12 13.83
N MET A 153 8.39 -3.46 12.73
CA MET A 153 7.74 -3.93 11.51
C MET A 153 6.98 -5.25 11.69
N LYS A 154 7.48 -6.17 12.52
CA LYS A 154 6.85 -7.49 12.74
C LYS A 154 5.60 -7.37 13.60
N GLU A 155 5.64 -6.57 14.66
CA GLU A 155 4.48 -6.33 15.53
C GLU A 155 3.35 -5.70 14.71
N LEU A 156 3.64 -4.60 13.99
CA LEU A 156 2.67 -3.91 13.15
C LEU A 156 2.03 -4.85 12.11
N MET A 157 2.84 -5.65 11.39
CA MET A 157 2.32 -6.64 10.44
C MET A 157 1.51 -7.77 11.10
N SER A 158 1.87 -8.19 12.31
CA SER A 158 1.16 -9.24 13.06
C SER A 158 -0.22 -8.75 13.47
N GLU A 159 -0.26 -7.58 14.11
CA GLU A 159 -1.50 -7.01 14.64
C GLU A 159 -2.44 -6.56 13.52
N THR A 160 -1.94 -5.99 12.41
CA THR A 160 -2.78 -5.67 11.24
C THR A 160 -3.45 -6.93 10.67
N LYS A 161 -2.77 -8.08 10.67
CA LYS A 161 -3.36 -9.36 10.26
C LYS A 161 -4.36 -9.88 11.29
N ALA A 162 -4.06 -9.77 12.59
CA ALA A 162 -4.98 -10.18 13.65
C ALA A 162 -6.32 -9.43 13.57
N VAL A 163 -6.26 -8.09 13.43
CA VAL A 163 -7.44 -7.22 13.26
C VAL A 163 -8.22 -7.57 11.99
N TYR A 164 -7.53 -7.76 10.85
CA TYR A 164 -8.16 -8.15 9.59
C TYR A 164 -8.85 -9.53 9.67
N VAL A 165 -8.19 -10.53 10.26
CA VAL A 165 -8.75 -11.89 10.42
C VAL A 165 -9.93 -11.90 11.39
N GLN A 166 -9.89 -11.13 12.47
CA GLN A 166 -11.01 -11.03 13.42
C GLN A 166 -12.24 -10.39 12.75
N HIS A 167 -12.08 -9.23 12.09
CA HIS A 167 -13.19 -8.54 11.45
C HIS A 167 -13.82 -9.35 10.30
N THR A 168 -13.00 -10.05 9.51
CA THR A 168 -13.49 -10.91 8.42
C THR A 168 -14.14 -12.20 8.92
N ALA A 169 -13.79 -12.70 10.10
CA ALA A 169 -14.47 -13.83 10.73
C ALA A 169 -15.84 -13.45 11.32
N ASP A 170 -15.94 -12.31 12.00
CA ASP A 170 -17.20 -11.80 12.57
C ASP A 170 -18.21 -11.36 11.48
N SER A 171 -17.74 -11.18 10.23
CA SER A 171 -18.55 -10.77 9.08
C SER A 171 -19.21 -11.92 8.29
N GLU A 172 -18.95 -13.20 8.60
CA GLU A 172 -19.55 -14.32 7.85
C GLU A 172 -20.94 -14.71 8.40
N PRO A 173 -22.04 -14.58 7.62
CA PRO A 173 -23.38 -14.86 8.12
C PRO A 173 -23.62 -16.36 8.35
N ALA A 174 -23.87 -16.72 9.61
CA ALA A 174 -24.04 -18.10 10.06
C ALA A 174 -25.12 -18.86 9.29
N LYS A 175 -24.74 -19.99 8.66
CA LYS A 175 -25.69 -20.94 8.06
C LYS A 175 -26.43 -21.75 9.11
N GLU A 176 -27.71 -22.00 8.84
CA GLU A 176 -28.63 -22.69 9.75
C GLU A 176 -28.15 -24.10 10.13
N ALA A 177 -28.17 -24.40 11.44
CA ALA A 177 -28.00 -25.75 11.98
C ALA A 177 -29.24 -26.12 12.82
N VAL A 178 -30.10 -26.99 12.29
CA VAL A 178 -31.39 -27.32 12.90
C VAL A 178 -31.26 -28.42 13.96
N GLY A 179 -31.24 -27.99 15.23
CA GLY A 179 -31.97 -28.61 16.34
C GLY A 179 -31.55 -29.98 16.90
N ALA A 180 -31.07 -29.98 18.15
CA ALA A 180 -31.37 -31.00 19.16
C ALA A 180 -31.21 -30.41 20.59
N VAL A 181 -31.93 -30.95 21.58
CA VAL A 181 -32.01 -30.43 22.97
C VAL A 181 -31.40 -31.47 23.95
N PRO A 182 -30.66 -31.06 25.01
CA PRO A 182 -29.95 -31.96 25.95
C PRO A 182 -30.86 -32.38 27.14
N PRO A 183 -30.43 -33.14 28.19
CA PRO A 183 -29.41 -32.81 29.22
C PRO A 183 -28.45 -34.02 29.53
N VAL A 184 -27.56 -34.13 30.55
CA VAL A 184 -27.59 -33.83 32.00
C VAL A 184 -26.18 -33.75 32.66
N ALA A 185 -25.93 -32.66 33.41
CA ALA A 185 -25.17 -32.46 34.68
C ALA A 185 -23.74 -33.01 35.02
N ALA A 186 -23.07 -32.20 35.87
CA ALA A 186 -22.21 -32.54 37.02
C ALA A 186 -20.68 -32.78 36.87
N SER A 187 -19.92 -31.68 37.03
CA SER A 187 -18.98 -31.35 38.15
C SER A 187 -17.77 -32.25 38.55
N PRO A 188 -16.71 -31.67 39.19
CA PRO A 188 -15.35 -32.25 39.39
C PRO A 188 -15.16 -32.90 40.81
N PRO A 189 -13.96 -33.24 41.36
CA PRO A 189 -12.57 -32.90 40.97
C PRO A 189 -11.45 -33.97 41.20
N ASP A 190 -10.19 -33.48 41.26
CA ASP A 190 -8.99 -34.00 41.97
C ASP A 190 -7.88 -34.84 41.27
N THR A 191 -6.91 -34.10 40.72
CA THR A 191 -5.44 -34.25 40.95
C THR A 191 -4.70 -35.55 40.45
N PRO A 192 -3.35 -35.74 40.59
CA PRO A 192 -2.55 -36.01 39.39
C PRO A 192 -1.64 -37.27 39.42
N GLN A 193 -1.13 -37.73 38.26
CA GLN A 193 0.27 -38.18 38.10
C GLN A 193 0.68 -38.53 36.65
N GLN A 194 1.98 -38.33 36.38
CA GLN A 194 2.79 -38.88 35.27
C GLN A 194 3.45 -40.22 35.75
N PRO A 195 4.17 -41.05 34.93
CA PRO A 195 4.50 -40.93 33.50
C PRO A 195 4.46 -42.25 32.65
N THR A 196 4.68 -42.10 31.33
CA THR A 196 5.30 -43.02 30.33
C THR A 196 5.30 -44.56 30.47
N LYS A 197 4.91 -45.27 29.38
CA LYS A 197 5.65 -46.42 28.75
C LYS A 197 5.08 -46.74 27.32
N GLN A 198 5.94 -46.78 26.29
CA GLN A 198 6.52 -47.95 25.57
C GLN A 198 5.60 -48.74 24.59
N GLU A 199 6.00 -48.77 23.30
CA GLU A 199 6.02 -49.89 22.29
C GLU A 199 4.76 -50.78 22.06
N THR A 200 4.42 -51.35 20.88
CA THR A 200 5.20 -51.75 19.67
C THR A 200 4.29 -52.00 18.44
N SER A 201 4.83 -51.94 17.20
CA SER A 201 4.31 -52.60 15.95
C SER A 201 2.93 -52.16 15.39
N GLU A 202 2.49 -52.45 14.15
CA GLU A 202 3.02 -53.31 13.04
C GLU A 202 2.69 -52.78 11.61
N LEU A 203 3.14 -53.47 10.56
CA LEU A 203 2.99 -53.19 9.10
C LEU A 203 1.80 -53.98 8.47
N PRO A 204 1.21 -53.63 7.29
CA PRO A 204 1.80 -54.01 5.98
C PRO A 204 1.41 -53.23 4.67
N GLN A 205 2.40 -53.09 3.77
CA GLN A 205 2.39 -53.31 2.28
C GLN A 205 1.39 -52.62 1.30
N THR A 206 1.96 -51.84 0.34
CA THR A 206 1.90 -51.86 -1.17
C THR A 206 0.77 -52.60 -1.95
N PRO A 207 0.41 -52.26 -3.24
CA PRO A 207 1.33 -51.75 -4.30
C PRO A 207 0.79 -50.81 -5.46
N ALA A 208 1.75 -50.27 -6.24
CA ALA A 208 1.76 -50.09 -7.73
C ALA A 208 0.95 -49.01 -8.50
N SER A 209 1.52 -48.61 -9.65
CA SER A 209 0.87 -47.96 -10.80
C SER A 209 1.68 -48.18 -12.11
N PRO A 210 1.10 -48.02 -13.33
CA PRO A 210 1.63 -48.67 -14.56
C PRO A 210 2.22 -47.74 -15.66
N LYS A 211 2.75 -48.37 -16.73
CA LYS A 211 3.12 -47.79 -18.04
C LYS A 211 1.83 -47.42 -18.84
N LYS A 212 1.82 -46.72 -19.99
CA LYS A 212 2.61 -46.96 -21.24
C LYS A 212 2.22 -46.00 -22.41
N GLY A 213 3.20 -45.68 -23.27
CA GLY A 213 2.98 -45.34 -24.70
C GLY A 213 2.73 -43.86 -25.07
N LEU A 214 2.78 -43.45 -26.34
CA LEU A 214 3.36 -44.08 -27.55
C LEU A 214 3.53 -42.99 -28.65
N GLY A 215 4.50 -43.10 -29.56
CA GLY A 215 4.63 -42.15 -30.70
C GLY A 215 5.81 -42.39 -31.65
N GLU A 216 5.49 -42.85 -32.87
CA GLU A 216 6.36 -43.02 -34.05
C GLU A 216 5.45 -42.76 -35.27
N PRO A 217 5.90 -42.13 -36.39
CA PRO A 217 5.97 -42.90 -37.65
C PRO A 217 6.86 -42.38 -38.83
N GLU A 218 7.05 -43.28 -39.81
CA GLU A 218 7.03 -43.09 -41.29
C GLU A 218 8.26 -42.57 -42.12
N PRO A 219 8.39 -42.97 -43.42
CA PRO A 219 9.67 -42.92 -44.19
C PRO A 219 9.61 -42.34 -45.63
N LYS A 220 10.77 -42.13 -46.30
CA LYS A 220 10.90 -42.01 -47.79
C LYS A 220 12.23 -42.55 -48.36
N ASN A 221 12.17 -43.17 -49.54
CA ASN A 221 13.26 -43.66 -50.43
C ASN A 221 13.25 -42.84 -51.76
N PRO A 222 14.09 -43.07 -52.82
CA PRO A 222 15.22 -44.01 -53.06
C PRO A 222 16.54 -43.25 -53.45
N LEU A 223 17.67 -43.79 -53.97
CA LEU A 223 18.01 -44.75 -55.05
C LEU A 223 19.50 -45.21 -55.02
N PHE A 224 19.81 -46.36 -55.65
CA PHE A 224 21.11 -46.89 -56.20
C PHE A 224 22.44 -46.82 -55.38
N SER A 225 23.41 -47.74 -55.48
CA SER A 225 23.44 -49.22 -55.69
C SER A 225 24.88 -49.76 -55.56
N LEU A 226 25.03 -51.08 -55.32
CA LEU A 226 26.22 -51.91 -55.60
C LEU A 226 27.59 -51.53 -54.96
N ASN A 227 27.97 -52.20 -53.86
CA ASN A 227 28.96 -53.31 -53.90
C ASN A 227 29.11 -53.95 -52.49
N PRO A 228 28.68 -55.21 -52.24
CA PRO A 228 28.42 -55.71 -50.88
C PRO A 228 29.65 -56.02 -50.01
N VAL A 229 30.87 -56.00 -50.55
CA VAL A 229 32.09 -56.38 -49.81
C VAL A 229 32.48 -55.36 -48.73
N LEU A 230 32.17 -54.07 -48.92
CA LEU A 230 32.63 -53.01 -48.02
C LEU A 230 31.84 -52.89 -46.71
N ALA A 231 30.58 -53.34 -46.67
CA ALA A 231 29.71 -53.11 -45.52
C ALA A 231 30.16 -53.88 -44.26
N TRP A 232 30.65 -55.10 -44.42
CA TRP A 232 31.05 -55.98 -43.31
C TRP A 232 32.33 -55.53 -42.62
N THR A 233 33.29 -54.93 -43.33
CA THR A 233 34.55 -54.45 -42.74
C THR A 233 34.31 -53.25 -41.80
N TRP A 234 33.39 -52.35 -42.15
CA TRP A 234 33.02 -51.22 -41.29
C TRP A 234 32.33 -51.67 -39.98
N ILE A 235 31.41 -52.64 -40.04
CA ILE A 235 30.73 -53.17 -38.85
C ILE A 235 31.76 -53.79 -37.88
N GLY A 236 32.70 -54.58 -38.40
CA GLY A 236 33.79 -55.15 -37.59
C GLY A 236 34.68 -54.07 -36.94
N ALA A 237 35.04 -53.02 -37.68
CA ALA A 237 35.84 -51.91 -37.18
C ALA A 237 35.14 -51.13 -36.05
N PHE A 238 33.84 -50.85 -36.18
CA PHE A 238 33.06 -50.16 -35.13
C PHE A 238 32.95 -50.99 -33.84
N ILE A 239 32.77 -52.31 -33.94
CA ILE A 239 32.75 -53.20 -32.76
C ILE A 239 34.11 -53.18 -32.04
N LEU A 240 35.22 -53.27 -32.78
CA LEU A 240 36.58 -53.22 -32.22
C LEU A 240 36.87 -51.88 -31.53
N LEU A 241 36.46 -50.76 -32.16
CA LEU A 241 36.64 -49.42 -31.60
C LEU A 241 35.79 -49.21 -30.34
N PHE A 242 34.55 -49.73 -30.32
CA PHE A 242 33.71 -49.70 -29.12
C PHE A 242 34.30 -50.51 -27.95
N ILE A 243 34.86 -51.69 -28.22
CA ILE A 243 35.57 -52.51 -27.21
C ILE A 243 36.79 -51.74 -26.67
N ALA A 244 37.62 -51.16 -27.56
CA ALA A 244 38.79 -50.37 -27.17
C ALA A 244 38.39 -49.14 -26.33
N TYR A 245 37.30 -48.45 -26.68
CA TYR A 245 36.77 -47.31 -25.93
C TYR A 245 36.28 -47.71 -24.52
N ARG A 246 35.59 -48.86 -24.39
CA ARG A 246 35.18 -49.40 -23.08
C ARG A 246 36.40 -49.78 -22.23
N PHE A 247 37.45 -50.33 -22.83
CA PHE A 247 38.72 -50.64 -22.16
C PHE A 247 39.44 -49.36 -21.68
N TYR A 248 39.48 -48.31 -22.50
CA TYR A 248 40.07 -47.02 -22.15
C TYR A 248 39.33 -46.34 -20.98
N ILE A 249 37.99 -46.38 -20.96
CA ILE A 249 37.20 -45.88 -19.83
C ILE A 249 37.51 -46.69 -18.56
N ALA A 250 37.51 -48.02 -18.64
CA ALA A 250 37.81 -48.88 -17.48
C ALA A 250 39.22 -48.61 -16.92
N PHE A 251 40.22 -48.44 -17.80
CA PHE A 251 41.58 -48.09 -17.40
C PHE A 251 41.67 -46.70 -16.76
N LYS A 252 40.98 -45.68 -17.31
CA LYS A 252 40.93 -44.33 -16.72
C LYS A 252 40.26 -44.35 -15.35
N LYS A 253 39.15 -45.08 -15.18
CA LYS A 253 38.46 -45.23 -13.88
C LYS A 253 39.32 -45.98 -12.87
N LYS A 254 39.97 -47.08 -13.25
CA LYS A 254 40.94 -47.79 -12.39
C LYS A 254 42.08 -46.88 -11.92
N ARG A 255 42.57 -45.98 -12.79
CA ARG A 255 43.58 -44.97 -12.41
C ARG A 255 43.03 -43.82 -11.54
N ASN A 256 41.73 -43.54 -11.57
CA ASN A 256 41.11 -42.60 -10.64
C ASN A 256 40.92 -43.24 -9.25
N ILE A 257 40.39 -44.46 -9.18
CA ILE A 257 40.28 -45.24 -7.93
C ILE A 257 41.65 -45.31 -7.24
N ALA A 258 42.72 -45.61 -7.98
CA ALA A 258 44.08 -45.63 -7.44
C ALA A 258 44.62 -44.28 -6.89
N ARG A 259 44.01 -43.13 -7.23
CA ARG A 259 44.33 -41.83 -6.59
C ARG A 259 43.48 -41.61 -5.35
N GLU A 260 42.21 -41.99 -5.37
CA GLU A 260 41.35 -41.89 -4.19
C GLU A 260 41.83 -42.81 -3.07
N LEU A 261 42.40 -43.98 -3.40
CA LEU A 261 43.12 -44.80 -2.42
C LEU A 261 44.30 -44.06 -1.77
N SER A 262 45.05 -43.24 -2.52
CA SER A 262 46.10 -42.39 -1.93
C SER A 262 45.59 -41.21 -1.08
N ARG A 263 44.27 -40.94 -1.07
CA ARG A 263 43.66 -40.07 -0.04
C ARG A 263 43.47 -40.80 1.29
N ILE A 264 43.33 -42.13 1.29
CA ILE A 264 43.31 -42.91 2.54
C ILE A 264 44.66 -42.75 3.26
N ASP A 265 45.77 -42.89 2.54
CA ASP A 265 47.12 -42.64 3.07
C ASP A 265 47.24 -41.22 3.64
N GLY A 266 46.70 -40.21 2.94
CA GLY A 266 46.66 -38.82 3.40
C GLY A 266 45.88 -38.63 4.69
N LEU A 267 44.64 -39.15 4.76
CA LEU A 267 43.79 -39.09 5.96
C LEU A 267 44.38 -39.88 7.14
N LEU A 268 45.12 -40.96 6.86
CA LEU A 268 45.79 -41.76 7.89
C LEU A 268 47.02 -41.03 8.47
N VAL A 269 47.79 -40.33 7.63
CA VAL A 269 48.86 -39.41 8.07
C VAL A 269 48.30 -38.22 8.84
N GLU A 270 47.19 -37.63 8.38
CA GLU A 270 46.55 -36.51 9.08
C GLU A 270 45.93 -36.94 10.41
N SER A 271 45.35 -38.15 10.48
CA SER A 271 44.93 -38.79 11.75
C SER A 271 46.11 -39.05 12.68
N HIS A 272 47.28 -39.42 12.15
CA HIS A 272 48.50 -39.58 12.95
C HIS A 272 48.96 -38.23 13.52
N HIS A 273 48.97 -37.16 12.73
CA HIS A 273 49.27 -35.81 13.22
C HIS A 273 48.22 -35.29 14.22
N ALA A 274 46.94 -35.66 14.07
CA ALA A 274 45.91 -35.38 15.09
C ALA A 274 46.23 -36.11 16.41
N SER A 275 46.62 -37.38 16.35
CA SER A 275 47.07 -38.15 17.52
C SER A 275 48.31 -37.53 18.18
N GLU A 276 49.31 -37.13 17.40
CA GLU A 276 50.53 -36.46 17.90
C GLU A 276 50.24 -35.11 18.56
N ARG A 277 49.30 -34.33 18.03
CA ARG A 277 48.84 -33.06 18.65
C ARG A 277 48.03 -33.27 19.91
N LEU A 278 47.29 -34.38 20.01
CA LEU A 278 46.52 -34.74 21.20
C LEU A 278 47.40 -35.31 22.32
N ARG A 279 48.50 -36.00 21.95
CA ARG A 279 49.41 -36.70 22.86
C ARG A 279 49.89 -35.93 24.10
N PRO A 280 50.17 -34.60 24.07
CA PRO A 280 50.55 -33.84 25.26
C PRO A 280 49.45 -33.69 26.31
N PHE A 281 48.18 -33.94 25.95
CA PHE A 281 47.01 -33.81 26.83
C PHE A 281 46.55 -35.16 27.41
N ILE A 282 46.98 -36.28 26.82
CA ILE A 282 46.57 -37.64 27.23
C ILE A 282 47.20 -37.98 28.59
N GLY A 283 46.35 -38.31 29.57
CA GLY A 283 46.76 -38.72 30.92
C GLY A 283 47.18 -37.58 31.87
N LEU A 284 47.23 -36.33 31.38
CA LEU A 284 47.53 -35.14 32.19
C LEU A 284 46.26 -34.36 32.57
N MET A 285 45.28 -34.31 31.67
CA MET A 285 44.05 -33.54 31.86
C MET A 285 42.98 -34.30 32.67
N GLN A 286 42.08 -33.55 33.28
CA GLN A 286 40.89 -33.99 34.04
C GLN A 286 39.62 -33.31 33.48
N GLY A 287 38.46 -33.59 34.08
CA GLY A 287 37.20 -32.88 33.80
C GLY A 287 36.69 -32.93 32.35
N GLU A 288 36.18 -31.79 31.88
CA GLU A 288 35.61 -31.57 30.54
C GLU A 288 36.69 -31.74 29.47
N THR A 289 37.89 -31.18 29.68
CA THR A 289 39.03 -31.38 28.78
C THR A 289 39.40 -32.86 28.68
N ALA A 290 39.47 -33.62 29.78
CA ALA A 290 39.75 -35.06 29.72
C ALA A 290 38.69 -35.86 28.96
N GLN A 291 37.41 -35.50 29.09
CA GLN A 291 36.34 -36.14 28.33
C GLN A 291 36.53 -35.91 26.83
N ILE A 292 36.79 -34.66 26.41
CA ILE A 292 37.01 -34.32 24.99
C ILE A 292 38.31 -34.98 24.47
N VAL A 293 39.37 -35.01 25.27
CA VAL A 293 40.64 -35.72 24.94
C VAL A 293 40.38 -37.21 24.72
N LYS A 294 39.71 -37.88 25.66
CA LYS A 294 39.44 -39.32 25.58
C LYS A 294 38.49 -39.68 24.43
N GLN A 295 37.45 -38.86 24.20
CA GLN A 295 36.56 -39.02 23.05
C GLN A 295 37.32 -38.85 21.73
N SER A 296 38.19 -37.84 21.64
CA SER A 296 39.04 -37.61 20.46
C SER A 296 40.04 -38.75 20.24
N GLU A 297 40.69 -39.25 21.29
CA GLU A 297 41.62 -40.39 21.23
C GLU A 297 40.91 -41.66 20.72
N GLN A 298 39.74 -41.97 21.29
CA GLN A 298 38.92 -43.12 20.86
C GLN A 298 38.41 -42.95 19.42
N ALA A 299 37.99 -41.75 19.04
CA ALA A 299 37.55 -41.46 17.68
C ALA A 299 38.71 -41.59 16.67
N ILE A 300 39.91 -41.08 16.98
CA ILE A 300 41.10 -41.26 16.14
C ILE A 300 41.48 -42.73 16.01
N ALA A 301 41.46 -43.49 17.11
CA ALA A 301 41.79 -44.92 17.08
C ALA A 301 40.79 -45.72 16.22
N VAL A 302 39.49 -45.47 16.36
CA VAL A 302 38.44 -46.08 15.53
C VAL A 302 38.57 -45.62 14.07
N LEU A 303 38.85 -44.34 13.84
CA LEU A 303 39.06 -43.77 12.51
C LEU A 303 40.26 -44.45 11.81
N MET A 304 41.43 -44.54 12.46
CA MET A 304 42.62 -45.23 11.93
C MET A 304 42.36 -46.71 11.64
N VAL A 305 41.66 -47.43 12.53
CA VAL A 305 41.27 -48.83 12.30
C VAL A 305 40.32 -48.93 11.11
N SER A 306 39.34 -48.05 10.98
CA SER A 306 38.41 -48.05 9.85
C SER A 306 39.08 -47.67 8.51
N LEU A 307 39.99 -46.69 8.51
CA LEU A 307 40.76 -46.28 7.33
C LEU A 307 41.72 -47.40 6.87
N SER A 308 42.38 -48.09 7.80
CA SER A 308 43.27 -49.22 7.47
C SER A 308 42.51 -50.50 7.06
N GLN A 309 41.35 -50.78 7.66
CA GLN A 309 40.44 -51.83 7.18
C GLN A 309 39.94 -51.53 5.76
N LEU A 310 39.54 -50.29 5.49
CA LEU A 310 39.10 -49.83 4.18
C LEU A 310 40.25 -49.86 3.16
N GLN A 311 41.48 -49.50 3.57
CA GLN A 311 42.66 -49.65 2.73
C GLN A 311 42.90 -51.12 2.33
N ALA A 312 42.82 -52.05 3.29
CA ALA A 312 43.03 -53.48 3.06
C ALA A 312 41.91 -54.11 2.21
N GLU A 313 40.65 -53.80 2.50
CA GLU A 313 39.51 -54.29 1.70
C GLU A 313 39.64 -53.84 0.24
N TRP A 314 40.01 -52.57 0.01
CA TRP A 314 40.12 -52.03 -1.33
C TRP A 314 41.44 -52.36 -2.04
N SER A 315 42.48 -52.84 -1.33
CA SER A 315 43.69 -53.37 -1.97
C SER A 315 43.49 -54.78 -2.52
N ASP A 316 42.73 -55.63 -1.81
CA ASP A 316 42.52 -57.04 -2.20
C ASP A 316 41.27 -57.27 -3.09
N ARG A 317 40.31 -56.33 -3.14
CA ARG A 317 39.12 -56.41 -4.04
C ARG A 317 39.54 -56.50 -5.53
N PRO A 318 39.22 -57.59 -6.26
CA PRO A 318 39.69 -57.78 -7.65
C PRO A 318 38.93 -56.91 -8.66
N LEU A 319 39.48 -55.73 -8.98
CA LEU A 319 38.91 -54.74 -9.90
C LEU A 319 38.68 -55.29 -11.34
N PRO A 320 37.43 -55.44 -11.82
CA PRO A 320 37.12 -56.14 -13.07
C PRO A 320 37.47 -55.33 -14.32
N ALA A 321 38.31 -55.88 -15.19
CA ALA A 321 39.00 -55.14 -16.25
C ALA A 321 38.13 -54.49 -17.34
N ILE A 322 36.87 -54.92 -17.54
CA ILE A 322 36.04 -54.55 -18.71
C ILE A 322 34.69 -53.92 -18.32
N MET A 323 34.19 -54.13 -17.09
CA MET A 323 32.86 -53.68 -16.67
C MET A 323 32.87 -52.26 -16.10
N ALA A 324 32.99 -51.26 -16.99
CA ALA A 324 33.07 -49.85 -16.66
C ALA A 324 31.88 -49.23 -15.88
N ALA A 325 30.78 -49.97 -15.66
CA ALA A 325 29.64 -49.56 -14.83
C ALA A 325 29.80 -50.01 -13.37
N LYS A 326 30.20 -51.28 -13.13
CA LYS A 326 30.58 -51.75 -11.78
C LYS A 326 31.74 -50.95 -11.18
N LEU A 327 32.59 -50.35 -12.02
CA LEU A 327 33.63 -49.42 -11.59
C LEU A 327 33.10 -48.03 -11.20
N ASP A 328 31.88 -47.64 -11.58
CA ASP A 328 31.23 -46.42 -11.05
C ASP A 328 30.64 -46.70 -9.67
N ASP A 329 29.86 -47.79 -9.53
CA ASP A 329 29.25 -48.19 -8.26
C ASP A 329 30.32 -48.27 -7.15
N LEU A 330 31.43 -48.97 -7.44
CA LEU A 330 32.60 -49.08 -6.57
C LEU A 330 33.31 -47.73 -6.33
N TYR A 331 33.38 -46.84 -7.33
CA TYR A 331 34.03 -45.53 -7.15
C TYR A 331 33.20 -44.63 -6.23
N TYR A 332 31.87 -44.66 -6.31
CA TYR A 332 30.99 -43.88 -5.43
C TYR A 332 30.88 -44.49 -4.02
N GLU A 333 30.95 -45.81 -3.86
CA GLU A 333 31.09 -46.50 -2.55
C GLU A 333 32.35 -46.01 -1.81
N LEU A 334 33.50 -45.99 -2.51
CA LEU A 334 34.77 -45.48 -1.99
C LEU A 334 34.72 -43.96 -1.72
N LEU A 335 34.12 -43.17 -2.61
CA LEU A 335 34.05 -41.71 -2.43
C LEU A 335 33.15 -41.32 -1.23
N GLY A 336 32.00 -41.96 -1.08
CA GLY A 336 31.07 -41.68 0.02
C GLY A 336 31.65 -42.03 1.39
N SER A 337 32.34 -43.16 1.50
CA SER A 337 33.04 -43.55 2.73
C SER A 337 34.22 -42.62 3.05
N LEU A 338 34.98 -42.17 2.06
CA LEU A 338 36.04 -41.18 2.24
C LEU A 338 35.53 -39.82 2.73
N ILE A 339 34.40 -39.34 2.21
CA ILE A 339 33.81 -38.04 2.62
C ILE A 339 33.44 -38.08 4.11
N VAL A 340 32.64 -39.06 4.53
CA VAL A 340 32.21 -39.20 5.94
C VAL A 340 33.41 -39.31 6.88
N LYS A 341 34.44 -40.07 6.49
CA LYS A 341 35.68 -40.23 7.28
C LYS A 341 36.54 -38.96 7.33
N SER A 342 36.44 -38.09 6.33
CA SER A 342 37.08 -36.77 6.35
C SER A 342 36.34 -35.73 7.20
N GLU A 343 35.00 -35.80 7.27
CA GLU A 343 34.20 -34.96 8.17
C GLU A 343 34.40 -35.35 9.65
N GLU A 344 34.46 -36.65 9.94
CA GLU A 344 34.85 -37.17 11.26
C GLU A 344 36.23 -36.64 11.69
N LEU A 345 37.22 -36.66 10.79
CA LEU A 345 38.57 -36.15 11.06
C LEU A 345 38.59 -34.63 11.29
N ALA A 346 37.84 -33.86 10.49
CA ALA A 346 37.75 -32.40 10.64
C ALA A 346 37.17 -32.00 12.01
N TYR A 347 36.11 -32.67 12.46
CA TYR A 347 35.51 -32.45 13.77
C TYR A 347 36.46 -32.78 14.93
N ILE A 348 37.26 -33.84 14.80
CA ILE A 348 38.31 -34.18 15.78
C ILE A 348 39.39 -33.09 15.82
N ILE A 349 39.85 -32.60 14.65
CA ILE A 349 40.85 -31.55 14.55
C ILE A 349 40.34 -30.23 15.17
N GLU A 350 39.06 -29.89 14.99
CA GLU A 350 38.44 -28.72 15.63
C GLU A 350 38.46 -28.83 17.16
N ASN A 351 38.10 -29.99 17.73
CA ASN A 351 38.16 -30.22 19.17
C ASN A 351 39.60 -30.14 19.72
N ILE A 352 40.59 -30.67 19.01
CA ILE A 352 42.02 -30.54 19.37
C ILE A 352 42.47 -29.07 19.34
N ASN A 353 42.06 -28.32 18.32
CA ASN A 353 42.35 -26.89 18.23
C ASN A 353 41.72 -26.11 19.38
N ARG A 354 40.47 -26.40 19.75
CA ARG A 354 39.76 -25.79 20.90
C ARG A 354 40.50 -26.03 22.22
N ILE A 355 41.03 -27.23 22.45
CA ILE A 355 41.87 -27.52 23.64
C ILE A 355 43.16 -26.69 23.60
N SER A 356 43.86 -26.66 22.47
CA SER A 356 45.14 -25.92 22.35
C SER A 356 44.97 -24.40 22.42
N GLU A 357 43.86 -23.85 21.95
CA GLU A 357 43.54 -22.43 22.09
C GLU A 357 43.11 -22.09 23.52
N ALA A 358 42.42 -23.00 24.23
CA ALA A 358 42.14 -22.82 25.65
C ALA A 358 43.43 -22.74 26.49
N ASP A 359 44.32 -23.74 26.38
CA ASP A 359 45.61 -23.80 27.10
C ASP A 359 46.55 -22.61 26.82
N LYS A 360 46.53 -22.06 25.60
CA LYS A 360 47.30 -20.86 25.25
C LYS A 360 46.67 -19.58 25.79
N SER A 361 45.35 -19.44 25.66
CA SER A 361 44.66 -18.18 25.92
C SER A 361 44.17 -18.02 27.36
N ILE A 362 44.16 -19.09 28.17
CA ILE A 362 43.82 -19.02 29.61
C ILE A 362 44.81 -18.12 30.36
N LYS A 363 46.11 -18.37 30.23
CA LYS A 363 47.21 -17.62 30.89
C LYS A 363 47.12 -16.11 30.63
N GLU A 364 46.98 -15.71 29.37
CA GLU A 364 46.87 -14.32 28.92
C GLU A 364 45.56 -13.61 29.38
N LYS A 365 44.51 -14.39 29.70
CA LYS A 365 43.26 -13.86 30.26
C LYS A 365 43.34 -13.77 31.78
N LEU A 366 43.93 -14.77 32.43
CA LEU A 366 44.04 -14.89 33.88
C LEU A 366 45.05 -13.86 34.43
N GLU A 367 46.22 -13.70 33.79
CA GLU A 367 47.18 -12.62 34.12
C GLU A 367 46.49 -11.24 34.08
N ARG A 368 45.71 -10.96 33.02
CA ARG A 368 44.93 -9.72 32.93
C ARG A 368 43.89 -9.59 34.04
N LEU A 369 43.16 -10.66 34.35
CA LEU A 369 42.15 -10.65 35.41
C LEU A 369 42.81 -10.41 36.78
N HIS A 370 43.98 -11.00 37.04
CA HIS A 370 44.75 -10.75 38.26
C HIS A 370 45.31 -9.32 38.32
N THR A 371 45.71 -8.70 37.20
CA THR A 371 46.09 -7.27 37.18
C THR A 371 44.90 -6.34 37.47
N LEU A 372 43.70 -6.66 36.94
CA LEU A 372 42.48 -5.92 37.25
C LEU A 372 42.09 -6.10 38.72
N PHE A 373 42.12 -7.34 39.23
CA PHE A 373 41.86 -7.66 40.64
C PHE A 373 42.72 -6.81 41.59
N LYS A 374 44.03 -6.74 41.36
CA LYS A 374 44.93 -5.92 42.20
C LYS A 374 44.65 -4.42 42.08
N GLN A 375 44.24 -3.93 40.91
CA GLN A 375 43.84 -2.53 40.74
C GLN A 375 42.55 -2.21 41.51
N SER A 376 41.53 -3.09 41.41
CA SER A 376 40.31 -3.01 42.21
C SER A 376 40.59 -3.07 43.71
N GLU A 377 41.46 -3.98 44.16
CA GLU A 377 41.90 -4.13 45.55
C GLU A 377 42.59 -2.86 46.07
N THR A 378 43.56 -2.31 45.34
CA THR A 378 44.23 -1.07 45.75
C THR A 378 43.26 0.11 45.83
N LYS A 379 42.40 0.30 44.81
CA LYS A 379 41.41 1.38 44.80
C LYS A 379 40.37 1.23 45.93
N LEU A 380 39.92 0.01 46.21
CA LEU A 380 38.97 -0.24 47.28
C LEU A 380 39.60 0.08 48.64
N ASN A 381 40.85 -0.33 48.89
CA ASN A 381 41.58 0.06 50.10
C ASN A 381 41.79 1.58 50.20
N ASP A 382 42.18 2.25 49.11
CA ASP A 382 42.27 3.72 49.06
C ASP A 382 40.91 4.37 49.40
N LEU A 383 39.79 3.82 48.92
CA LEU A 383 38.44 4.32 49.22
C LEU A 383 38.03 4.05 50.67
N LEU A 384 38.36 2.89 51.25
CA LEU A 384 38.13 2.59 52.67
C LEU A 384 38.86 3.61 53.56
N GLU A 385 40.12 3.92 53.27
CA GLU A 385 40.91 4.92 54.02
C GLU A 385 40.38 6.35 53.83
N ASN A 386 40.04 6.76 52.59
CA ASN A 386 39.64 8.14 52.31
C ASN A 386 38.17 8.45 52.67
N THR A 387 37.25 7.47 52.62
CA THR A 387 35.83 7.69 52.95
C THR A 387 35.48 7.33 54.39
N GLY A 388 36.22 6.40 55.01
CA GLY A 388 35.89 5.84 56.33
C GLY A 388 34.65 4.94 56.34
N PHE A 389 34.14 4.53 55.18
CA PHE A 389 32.99 3.63 55.06
C PHE A 389 33.44 2.16 55.01
N PRO A 390 32.63 1.19 55.50
CA PRO A 390 33.05 -0.21 55.55
C PRO A 390 32.97 -0.96 54.20
N LEU A 391 32.12 -0.50 53.25
CA LEU A 391 31.98 -1.03 51.89
C LEU A 391 31.82 -2.57 51.84
N THR A 392 31.11 -3.13 52.82
CA THR A 392 30.92 -4.57 53.08
C THR A 392 30.47 -5.38 51.86
N THR A 393 29.59 -4.85 51.00
CA THR A 393 29.18 -5.51 49.75
C THR A 393 30.36 -5.60 48.77
N LEU A 394 31.09 -4.50 48.53
CA LEU A 394 32.20 -4.46 47.56
C LEU A 394 33.40 -5.30 48.03
N VAL A 395 33.71 -5.26 49.33
CA VAL A 395 34.73 -6.13 49.95
C VAL A 395 34.31 -7.60 49.84
N GLY A 396 33.03 -7.92 50.01
CA GLY A 396 32.47 -9.26 49.82
C GLY A 396 32.60 -9.76 48.38
N LEU A 397 32.23 -8.93 47.39
CA LEU A 397 32.30 -9.24 45.96
C LEU A 397 33.75 -9.38 45.45
N LEU A 398 34.66 -8.53 45.92
CA LEU A 398 36.09 -8.72 45.66
C LEU A 398 36.58 -10.05 46.29
N GLY A 399 36.10 -10.37 47.49
CA GLY A 399 36.40 -11.62 48.20
C GLY A 399 35.80 -12.91 47.60
N SER A 400 34.76 -12.83 46.75
CA SER A 400 34.30 -13.96 45.93
C SER A 400 35.09 -14.06 44.64
N LEU A 401 35.28 -12.93 43.94
CA LEU A 401 36.07 -12.84 42.71
C LEU A 401 37.50 -13.39 42.89
N GLY A 402 38.13 -13.14 44.04
CA GLY A 402 39.45 -13.69 44.35
C GLY A 402 39.47 -15.22 44.48
N LYS A 403 38.39 -15.83 44.97
CA LYS A 403 38.25 -17.30 45.08
C LYS A 403 37.93 -17.94 43.74
N GLU A 404 37.15 -17.27 42.90
CA GLU A 404 36.91 -17.69 41.51
C GLU A 404 38.20 -17.65 40.69
N LEU A 405 39.03 -16.62 40.88
CA LEU A 405 40.36 -16.54 40.28
C LEU A 405 41.24 -17.71 40.75
N GLU A 406 41.32 -17.97 42.06
CA GLU A 406 42.10 -19.08 42.62
C GLU A 406 41.60 -20.45 42.09
N TYR A 407 40.28 -20.63 41.98
CA TYR A 407 39.68 -21.83 41.39
C TYR A 407 40.01 -21.97 39.90
N ALA A 408 40.00 -20.87 39.14
CA ALA A 408 40.40 -20.85 37.74
C ALA A 408 41.90 -21.16 37.54
N GLU A 409 42.78 -20.70 38.44
CA GLU A 409 44.21 -21.07 38.44
C GLU A 409 44.41 -22.57 38.73
N GLN A 410 43.66 -23.13 39.67
CA GLN A 410 43.66 -24.57 39.95
C GLN A 410 43.13 -25.39 38.76
N LEU A 411 42.13 -24.88 38.03
CA LEU A 411 41.63 -25.49 36.80
C LEU A 411 42.58 -25.33 35.60
N GLU A 412 43.40 -24.28 35.51
CA GLU A 412 44.32 -24.07 34.38
C GLU A 412 45.22 -25.29 34.13
N ALA A 413 45.76 -25.88 35.20
CA ALA A 413 46.72 -26.98 35.11
C ALA A 413 46.11 -28.33 34.68
N PHE A 414 44.78 -28.49 34.75
CA PHE A 414 44.12 -29.80 34.60
C PHE A 414 42.86 -29.80 33.71
N ASP A 415 42.15 -28.69 33.57
CA ASP A 415 40.99 -28.55 32.68
C ASP A 415 40.91 -27.12 32.08
N PRO A 416 41.77 -26.80 31.08
CA PRO A 416 41.80 -25.48 30.44
C PRO A 416 40.46 -25.03 29.84
N ILE A 417 39.59 -25.96 29.42
CA ILE A 417 38.27 -25.63 28.87
C ILE A 417 37.32 -25.15 29.98
N ALA A 418 37.28 -25.82 31.13
CA ALA A 418 36.54 -25.34 32.29
C ALA A 418 37.10 -24.00 32.80
N ALA A 419 38.42 -23.87 32.91
CA ALA A 419 39.08 -22.62 33.30
C ALA A 419 38.71 -21.44 32.38
N VAL A 420 38.64 -21.64 31.06
CA VAL A 420 38.23 -20.60 30.09
C VAL A 420 36.74 -20.26 30.16
N ARG A 421 35.89 -21.13 30.72
CA ARG A 421 34.49 -20.78 31.06
C ARG A 421 34.46 -19.89 32.30
N GLU A 422 35.16 -20.27 33.37
CA GLU A 422 35.18 -19.51 34.64
C GLU A 422 35.73 -18.09 34.42
N VAL A 423 36.91 -17.98 33.79
CA VAL A 423 37.58 -16.70 33.47
C VAL A 423 36.78 -15.83 32.49
N LYS A 424 35.72 -16.35 31.84
CA LYS A 424 34.76 -15.51 31.09
C LYS A 424 33.69 -14.89 31.99
N GLY A 425 33.19 -15.62 32.99
CA GLY A 425 32.25 -15.12 34.00
C GLY A 425 32.92 -14.02 34.82
N SER A 426 33.90 -14.41 35.63
CA SER A 426 34.64 -13.53 36.56
C SER A 426 35.28 -12.30 35.89
N LYS A 427 35.46 -12.28 34.56
CA LYS A 427 35.92 -11.10 33.81
C LYS A 427 34.81 -10.06 33.56
N ILE A 428 33.56 -10.47 33.45
CA ILE A 428 32.40 -9.59 33.46
C ILE A 428 32.28 -9.01 34.87
N ASP A 429 32.28 -9.87 35.88
CA ASP A 429 32.11 -9.49 37.29
C ASP A 429 33.23 -8.55 37.77
N ALA A 430 34.50 -8.83 37.41
CA ALA A 430 35.63 -7.94 37.70
C ALA A 430 35.51 -6.56 37.03
N ARG A 431 34.88 -6.47 35.85
CA ARG A 431 34.67 -5.19 35.16
C ARG A 431 33.53 -4.41 35.79
N GLU A 432 32.44 -5.08 36.12
CA GLU A 432 31.32 -4.44 36.81
C GLU A 432 31.75 -3.96 38.19
N LEU A 433 32.43 -4.80 38.97
CA LEU A 433 33.01 -4.43 40.26
C LEU A 433 33.97 -3.24 40.15
N GLN A 434 34.83 -3.19 39.12
CA GLN A 434 35.71 -2.03 38.90
C GLN A 434 34.92 -0.75 38.60
N ILE A 435 33.83 -0.81 37.83
CA ILE A 435 32.94 0.33 37.57
C ILE A 435 32.22 0.76 38.86
N GLN A 436 31.72 -0.19 39.64
CA GLN A 436 31.06 0.06 40.93
C GLN A 436 32.03 0.74 41.93
N ILE A 437 33.27 0.27 42.02
CA ILE A 437 34.35 0.86 42.84
C ILE A 437 34.67 2.29 42.37
N ASP A 438 34.86 2.51 41.06
CA ASP A 438 35.16 3.85 40.52
C ASP A 438 34.01 4.87 40.71
N ALA A 439 32.77 4.39 40.89
CA ALA A 439 31.62 5.24 41.16
C ALA A 439 31.48 5.70 42.63
N VAL A 440 32.15 5.03 43.59
CA VAL A 440 32.04 5.35 45.03
C VAL A 440 32.42 6.80 45.33
N ASP A 441 33.54 7.27 44.78
CA ASP A 441 34.03 8.65 44.96
C ASP A 441 33.04 9.70 44.41
N PHE A 442 32.41 9.42 43.27
CA PHE A 442 31.38 10.28 42.68
C PHE A 442 30.16 10.41 43.60
N PHE A 443 29.62 9.30 44.09
CA PHE A 443 28.45 9.34 44.97
C PHE A 443 28.76 9.87 46.38
N TYR A 444 29.97 9.66 46.88
CA TYR A 444 30.47 10.28 48.11
C TYR A 444 30.47 11.81 47.96
N LYS A 445 31.07 12.34 46.89
CA LYS A 445 31.06 13.79 46.58
C LYS A 445 29.65 14.32 46.34
N LYS A 446 28.78 13.56 45.66
CA LYS A 446 27.37 13.91 45.43
C LYS A 446 26.62 14.09 46.76
N TYR A 447 26.76 13.15 47.71
CA TYR A 447 26.12 13.21 49.01
C TYR A 447 26.43 14.53 49.76
N PHE A 448 27.71 14.91 49.84
CA PHE A 448 28.10 16.14 50.53
C PHE A 448 27.68 17.42 49.78
N ALA A 449 27.63 17.40 48.45
CA ALA A 449 27.12 18.52 47.64
C ALA A 449 25.59 18.65 47.69
N PHE A 450 24.86 17.57 47.98
CA PHE A 450 23.40 17.51 47.91
C PHE A 450 22.71 18.56 48.79
N ALA A 451 23.22 18.81 50.00
CA ALA A 451 22.65 19.80 50.91
C ALA A 451 22.67 21.23 50.32
N SER A 452 23.75 21.62 49.63
CA SER A 452 23.79 22.91 48.93
C SER A 452 22.91 22.92 47.67
N THR A 453 22.81 21.81 46.94
CA THR A 453 21.91 21.69 45.77
C THR A 453 20.43 21.84 46.19
N ALA A 454 19.99 21.09 47.21
CA ALA A 454 18.62 21.18 47.73
C ALA A 454 18.30 22.58 48.28
N SER A 455 19.26 23.25 48.94
CA SER A 455 19.10 24.65 49.36
C SER A 455 19.02 25.62 48.17
N SER A 456 19.71 25.35 47.07
CA SER A 456 19.61 26.16 45.84
C SER A 456 18.24 26.03 45.19
N HIS A 457 17.72 24.80 45.07
CA HIS A 457 16.37 24.54 44.54
C HIS A 457 15.29 25.22 45.41
N ARG A 458 15.41 25.15 46.75
CA ARG A 458 14.52 25.88 47.68
C ARG A 458 14.54 27.39 47.45
N ASN A 459 15.73 27.98 47.35
CA ASN A 459 15.88 29.42 47.12
C ASN A 459 15.30 29.84 45.75
N GLU A 460 15.46 29.00 44.72
CA GLU A 460 14.87 29.24 43.39
C GLU A 460 13.35 29.14 43.42
N ILE A 461 12.78 28.14 44.09
CA ILE A 461 11.33 27.99 44.28
C ILE A 461 10.76 29.18 45.06
N GLU A 462 11.41 29.62 46.14
CA GLU A 462 11.00 30.82 46.89
C GLU A 462 11.04 32.08 46.01
N HIS A 463 12.09 32.24 45.20
CA HIS A 463 12.24 33.35 44.26
C HIS A 463 11.15 33.35 43.17
N ILE A 464 10.89 32.21 42.52
CA ILE A 464 9.83 32.05 41.51
C ILE A 464 8.47 32.32 42.16
N THR A 465 8.24 31.81 43.37
CA THR A 465 6.97 31.95 44.10
C THR A 465 6.63 33.41 44.38
N LYS A 466 7.61 34.18 44.88
CA LYS A 466 7.44 35.61 45.17
C LYS A 466 7.36 36.47 43.91
N THR A 467 8.25 36.25 42.94
CA THR A 467 8.30 37.05 41.70
C THR A 467 7.02 36.93 40.88
N ASN A 468 6.36 35.77 40.91
CA ASN A 468 5.12 35.52 40.16
C ASN A 468 3.85 35.58 41.03
N SER A 469 3.95 35.87 42.32
CA SER A 469 2.82 35.88 43.28
C SER A 469 1.97 34.60 43.25
N ILE A 470 2.61 33.42 43.37
CA ILE A 470 1.95 32.10 43.32
C ILE A 470 1.93 31.35 44.68
N GLU A 471 2.07 32.10 45.78
CA GLU A 471 2.17 31.61 47.16
C GLU A 471 1.08 30.60 47.58
N LEU A 472 -0.19 30.84 47.23
CA LEU A 472 -1.31 29.97 47.59
C LEU A 472 -1.37 28.69 46.74
N ALA A 473 -0.98 28.75 45.47
CA ALA A 473 -0.86 27.55 44.63
C ALA A 473 0.25 26.63 45.17
N ILE A 474 1.40 27.21 45.50
CA ILE A 474 2.56 26.48 46.05
C ILE A 474 2.27 25.91 47.45
N ALA A 475 1.53 26.63 48.30
CA ALA A 475 1.10 26.12 49.61
C ALA A 475 0.16 24.90 49.51
N ARG A 476 -0.60 24.76 48.42
CA ARG A 476 -1.45 23.57 48.17
C ARG A 476 -0.67 22.40 47.55
N LEU A 477 0.27 22.67 46.66
CA LEU A 477 1.06 21.65 45.95
C LEU A 477 2.24 21.10 46.77
N GLN A 478 2.72 21.86 47.76
CA GLN A 478 3.74 21.43 48.72
C GLN A 478 5.05 20.90 48.08
N PRO A 479 5.70 21.61 47.14
CA PRO A 479 6.98 21.16 46.56
C PRO A 479 8.10 20.98 47.62
N GLU A 480 7.99 21.65 48.76
CA GLU A 480 8.82 21.43 49.95
C GLU A 480 8.76 19.99 50.49
N LEU A 481 7.64 19.27 50.30
CA LEU A 481 7.53 17.85 50.64
C LEU A 481 8.39 17.00 49.70
N SER A 482 8.39 17.27 48.40
CA SER A 482 9.29 16.58 47.46
C SER A 482 10.77 16.88 47.79
N ILE A 483 11.11 18.11 48.21
CA ILE A 483 12.47 18.43 48.71
C ILE A 483 12.78 17.65 50.01
N ALA A 484 11.86 17.54 50.96
CA ALA A 484 12.07 16.74 52.18
C ALA A 484 12.29 15.25 51.84
N ASN A 485 11.47 14.68 50.97
CA ASN A 485 11.60 13.31 50.48
C ASN A 485 12.93 13.10 49.73
N SER A 486 13.43 14.11 49.01
CA SER A 486 14.73 14.04 48.32
C SER A 486 15.91 13.94 49.28
N ILE A 487 15.80 14.59 50.46
CA ILE A 487 16.80 14.52 51.53
C ILE A 487 16.78 13.13 52.20
N GLU A 488 15.59 12.56 52.44
CA GLU A 488 15.45 11.18 52.95
C GLU A 488 16.01 10.15 51.96
N ALA A 489 15.76 10.33 50.66
CA ALA A 489 16.38 9.52 49.60
C ALA A 489 17.92 9.67 49.58
N ASN A 490 18.46 10.87 49.79
CA ASN A 490 19.91 11.11 49.85
C ASN A 490 20.59 10.52 51.11
N GLU A 491 19.90 10.49 52.26
CA GLU A 491 20.39 9.73 53.43
C GLU A 491 20.30 8.21 53.19
N SER A 492 19.26 7.73 52.51
CA SER A 492 19.12 6.32 52.10
C SER A 492 20.23 5.90 51.12
N MET A 493 20.57 6.77 50.16
CA MET A 493 21.71 6.62 49.25
C MET A 493 23.03 6.48 50.03
N LYS A 494 23.22 7.29 51.08
CA LYS A 494 24.41 7.19 51.95
C LYS A 494 24.46 5.88 52.74
N LEU A 495 23.33 5.36 53.23
CA LEU A 495 23.32 4.05 53.91
C LEU A 495 23.69 2.93 52.94
N ALA A 496 23.16 2.94 51.71
CA ALA A 496 23.57 2.01 50.65
C ALA A 496 25.06 2.19 50.27
N LEU A 497 25.57 3.42 50.23
CA LEU A 497 26.97 3.74 49.94
C LEU A 497 27.92 3.33 51.08
N GLN A 498 27.45 3.29 52.32
CA GLN A 498 28.22 2.77 53.45
C GLN A 498 28.37 1.25 53.40
N ASP A 499 27.32 0.53 53.02
CA ASP A 499 27.41 -0.91 52.74
C ASP A 499 28.17 -1.19 51.43
N GLY A 500 28.12 -0.29 50.45
CA GLY A 500 28.73 -0.49 49.13
C GLY A 500 27.78 -1.15 48.11
N ASN A 501 26.48 -1.21 48.39
CA ASN A 501 25.47 -1.69 47.46
C ASN A 501 25.20 -0.61 46.39
N MET A 502 26.04 -0.60 45.35
CA MET A 502 26.01 0.45 44.33
C MET A 502 24.74 0.45 43.46
N ALA A 503 23.99 -0.66 43.41
CA ALA A 503 22.71 -0.72 42.72
C ALA A 503 21.64 0.13 43.43
N ASP A 504 21.50 0.00 44.75
CA ASP A 504 20.59 0.87 45.51
C ASP A 504 21.15 2.31 45.66
N VAL A 505 22.48 2.52 45.67
CA VAL A 505 23.06 3.88 45.58
C VAL A 505 22.57 4.60 44.33
N ASN A 506 22.73 4.00 43.14
CA ASN A 506 22.26 4.59 41.88
C ASN A 506 20.77 4.94 41.95
N ARG A 507 19.95 3.97 42.38
CA ARG A 507 18.49 4.10 42.50
C ARG A 507 18.05 5.22 43.44
N PHE A 508 18.66 5.34 44.62
CA PHE A 508 18.35 6.41 45.56
C PHE A 508 18.89 7.77 45.08
N ALA A 509 20.04 7.79 44.40
CA ALA A 509 20.62 9.00 43.81
C ALA A 509 19.79 9.56 42.65
N GLU A 510 19.21 8.69 41.81
CA GLU A 510 18.26 9.07 40.77
C GLU A 510 16.97 9.58 41.38
N ARG A 511 16.43 8.90 42.41
CA ARG A 511 15.19 9.31 43.05
C ARG A 511 15.30 10.65 43.77
N SER A 512 16.46 10.96 44.37
CA SER A 512 16.69 12.27 45.01
C SER A 512 16.79 13.40 43.98
N ASP A 513 17.47 13.19 42.85
CA ASP A 513 17.50 14.17 41.75
C ASP A 513 16.11 14.41 41.14
N GLN A 514 15.36 13.32 40.87
CA GLN A 514 13.99 13.39 40.36
C GLN A 514 13.09 14.24 41.27
N LEU A 515 13.14 14.03 42.58
CA LEU A 515 12.33 14.76 43.56
C LEU A 515 12.69 16.25 43.64
N LEU A 516 13.97 16.61 43.47
CA LEU A 516 14.41 18.01 43.37
C LEU A 516 13.97 18.68 42.06
N ALA A 517 13.93 17.94 40.95
CA ALA A 517 13.41 18.41 39.67
C ALA A 517 11.88 18.58 39.70
N GLU A 518 11.16 17.59 40.24
CA GLU A 518 9.69 17.57 40.42
C GLU A 518 9.20 18.79 41.20
N ALA A 519 9.87 19.14 42.31
CA ALA A 519 9.56 20.33 43.12
C ALA A 519 9.67 21.65 42.33
N LEU A 520 10.69 21.75 41.47
CA LEU A 520 10.98 22.94 40.66
C LEU A 520 10.03 23.01 39.46
N GLU A 521 9.76 21.88 38.78
CA GLU A 521 8.82 21.79 37.66
C GLU A 521 7.39 22.12 38.10
N MET A 522 6.90 21.56 39.21
CA MET A 522 5.58 21.91 39.77
C MET A 522 5.45 23.44 39.97
N THR A 523 6.52 24.07 40.44
CA THR A 523 6.56 25.52 40.67
C THR A 523 6.54 26.31 39.36
N GLN A 524 7.36 25.94 38.37
CA GLN A 524 7.35 26.57 37.04
C GLN A 524 6.03 26.35 36.29
N ARG A 525 5.39 25.19 36.46
CA ARG A 525 4.10 24.85 35.84
C ARG A 525 3.00 25.82 36.27
N GLN A 526 2.93 26.22 37.54
CA GLN A 526 1.94 27.20 37.99
C GLN A 526 2.16 28.59 37.38
N VAL A 527 3.40 29.01 37.11
CA VAL A 527 3.69 30.25 36.38
C VAL A 527 3.18 30.15 34.93
N LYS A 528 3.52 29.06 34.22
CA LYS A 528 3.06 28.81 32.84
C LYS A 528 1.53 28.82 32.76
N LEU A 529 0.86 28.17 33.70
CA LEU A 529 -0.62 28.14 33.76
C LEU A 529 -1.22 29.52 34.07
N LYS A 530 -0.63 30.30 34.99
CA LYS A 530 -1.06 31.68 35.26
C LYS A 530 -1.05 32.54 33.99
N ASP A 531 0.03 32.48 33.22
CA ASP A 531 0.18 33.28 32.00
C ASP A 531 -0.73 32.79 30.87
N LEU A 532 -0.81 31.47 30.64
CA LEU A 532 -1.72 30.87 29.65
C LEU A 532 -3.18 31.19 29.96
N ASN A 533 -3.61 31.03 31.22
CA ASN A 533 -4.97 31.37 31.63
C ASN A 533 -5.30 32.84 31.37
N GLN A 534 -4.39 33.75 31.70
CA GLN A 534 -4.59 35.18 31.41
C GLN A 534 -4.70 35.47 29.91
N GLN A 535 -3.95 34.78 29.06
CA GLN A 535 -4.04 34.94 27.60
C GLN A 535 -5.37 34.38 27.06
N THR A 536 -5.74 33.16 27.45
CA THR A 536 -6.99 32.51 27.01
C THR A 536 -8.23 33.26 27.51
N ILE A 537 -8.23 33.77 28.75
CA ILE A 537 -9.30 34.64 29.27
C ILE A 537 -9.44 35.91 28.41
N ARG A 538 -8.33 36.54 27.98
CA ARG A 538 -8.38 37.72 27.09
C ARG A 538 -8.95 37.36 25.71
N TYR A 539 -8.52 36.24 25.14
CA TYR A 539 -9.01 35.74 23.84
C TYR A 539 -10.52 35.45 23.84
N LEU A 540 -11.01 34.67 24.82
CA LEU A 540 -12.43 34.34 24.93
C LEU A 540 -13.28 35.59 25.18
N ASN A 541 -12.84 36.52 26.04
CA ASN A 541 -13.54 37.79 26.23
C ASN A 541 -13.58 38.67 24.96
N ALA A 542 -12.58 38.58 24.09
CA ALA A 542 -12.57 39.28 22.79
C ALA A 542 -13.58 38.66 21.80
N LYS A 543 -13.64 37.31 21.70
CA LYS A 543 -14.58 36.57 20.83
C LYS A 543 -16.06 36.76 21.20
N LEU A 544 -16.38 37.01 22.48
CA LEU A 544 -17.76 37.25 22.93
C LEU A 544 -18.46 38.45 22.25
N GLN A 545 -17.72 39.48 21.83
CA GLN A 545 -18.33 40.67 21.20
C GLN A 545 -18.76 40.42 19.74
N PRO A 546 -17.91 39.86 18.85
CA PRO A 546 -18.35 39.34 17.55
C PRO A 546 -19.56 38.40 17.62
N PHE A 547 -19.56 37.43 18.55
CA PHE A 547 -20.69 36.50 18.69
C PHE A 547 -22.00 37.22 19.02
N ARG A 548 -21.99 38.26 19.87
CA ARG A 548 -23.20 39.07 20.16
C ARG A 548 -23.70 39.84 18.95
N ALA A 549 -22.80 40.36 18.10
CA ALA A 549 -23.18 41.03 16.87
C ALA A 549 -23.80 40.05 15.85
N VAL A 550 -23.18 38.89 15.66
CA VAL A 550 -23.70 37.83 14.77
C VAL A 550 -25.02 37.26 15.27
N ILE A 551 -25.20 37.07 16.58
CA ILE A 551 -26.47 36.66 17.19
C ILE A 551 -27.58 37.66 16.87
N GLY A 552 -27.32 38.97 16.98
CA GLY A 552 -28.28 40.01 16.60
C GLY A 552 -28.62 40.02 15.10
N GLN A 553 -27.65 39.69 14.24
CA GLN A 553 -27.87 39.53 12.79
C GLN A 553 -28.75 38.32 12.47
N ILE A 554 -28.50 37.16 13.11
CA ILE A 554 -29.32 35.96 12.96
C ILE A 554 -30.73 36.20 13.50
N GLU A 555 -30.89 36.84 14.66
CA GLU A 555 -32.20 37.18 15.24
C GLU A 555 -33.03 38.06 14.28
N ALA A 556 -32.41 39.03 13.61
CA ALA A 556 -33.06 39.85 12.59
C ALA A 556 -33.41 39.06 11.31
N LEU A 557 -32.50 38.22 10.79
CA LEU A 557 -32.75 37.39 9.61
C LEU A 557 -33.83 36.33 9.87
N LEU A 558 -33.83 35.72 11.05
CA LEU A 558 -34.82 34.72 11.47
C LEU A 558 -36.21 35.35 11.55
N LEU A 559 -36.36 36.55 12.12
CA LEU A 559 -37.64 37.27 12.11
C LEU A 559 -38.17 37.55 10.69
N VAL A 560 -37.30 37.88 9.73
CA VAL A 560 -37.68 38.03 8.32
C VAL A 560 -38.07 36.68 7.72
N ALA A 561 -37.33 35.61 8.02
CA ALA A 561 -37.64 34.26 7.56
C ALA A 561 -38.98 33.74 8.09
N CYS A 562 -39.28 33.95 9.38
CA CYS A 562 -40.55 33.56 10.00
C CYS A 562 -41.77 34.29 9.41
N ALA A 563 -41.60 35.53 8.94
CA ALA A 563 -42.65 36.26 8.25
C ALA A 563 -42.81 35.84 6.77
N LYS A 564 -41.74 35.35 6.14
CA LYS A 564 -41.66 35.10 4.69
C LYS A 564 -41.86 33.64 4.30
N TYR A 565 -41.47 32.69 5.14
CA TYR A 565 -41.37 31.25 4.85
C TYR A 565 -42.13 30.39 5.86
N THR A 566 -42.61 29.23 5.43
CA THR A 566 -43.30 28.27 6.31
C THR A 566 -42.36 27.68 7.36
N ALA A 567 -42.91 27.32 8.52
CA ALA A 567 -42.18 26.83 9.69
C ALA A 567 -41.11 25.74 9.41
N PRO A 568 -41.35 24.72 8.56
CA PRO A 568 -40.34 23.68 8.28
C PRO A 568 -39.01 24.19 7.70
N HIS A 569 -38.96 25.42 7.19
CA HIS A 569 -37.73 26.02 6.63
C HIS A 569 -36.85 26.72 7.66
N TRP A 570 -37.33 26.97 8.89
CA TRP A 570 -36.58 27.75 9.90
C TRP A 570 -36.66 27.23 11.33
N THR A 571 -37.59 26.34 11.71
CA THR A 571 -37.70 25.83 13.09
C THR A 571 -36.45 25.07 13.58
N GLY A 572 -35.77 24.35 12.69
CA GLY A 572 -34.48 23.71 13.01
C GLY A 572 -33.38 24.73 13.31
N VAL A 573 -33.32 25.81 12.52
CA VAL A 573 -32.39 26.93 12.70
C VAL A 573 -32.68 27.65 14.02
N GLU A 574 -33.95 27.94 14.31
CA GLU A 574 -34.39 28.58 15.55
C GLU A 574 -33.98 27.76 16.79
N ALA A 575 -34.25 26.45 16.79
CA ALA A 575 -33.94 25.58 17.93
C ALA A 575 -32.43 25.53 18.22
N GLY A 576 -31.60 25.38 17.18
CA GLY A 576 -30.13 25.42 17.29
C GLY A 576 -29.61 26.80 17.72
N PHE A 577 -30.13 27.86 17.12
CA PHE A 577 -29.77 29.24 17.45
C PHE A 577 -30.07 29.59 18.91
N LEU A 578 -31.22 29.16 19.45
CA LEU A 578 -31.57 29.37 20.86
C LEU A 578 -30.63 28.62 21.82
N ALA A 579 -30.17 27.43 21.45
CA ALA A 579 -29.16 26.69 22.23
C ALA A 579 -27.80 27.41 22.22
N VAL A 580 -27.32 27.86 21.05
CA VAL A 580 -26.07 28.62 20.92
C VAL A 580 -26.13 29.97 21.65
N ARG A 581 -27.25 30.69 21.56
CA ARG A 581 -27.51 31.93 22.31
C ARG A 581 -27.40 31.70 23.82
N LYS A 582 -27.91 30.57 24.32
CA LYS A 582 -27.80 30.17 25.73
C LYS A 582 -26.33 29.88 26.11
N LEU A 583 -25.59 29.13 25.29
CA LEU A 583 -24.16 28.85 25.54
C LEU A 583 -23.30 30.12 25.59
N VAL A 584 -23.54 31.09 24.69
CA VAL A 584 -22.83 32.39 24.71
C VAL A 584 -23.17 33.22 25.97
N GLN A 585 -24.39 33.09 26.50
CA GLN A 585 -24.75 33.71 27.78
C GLN A 585 -24.13 32.99 28.99
N GLU A 586 -24.04 31.65 28.95
CA GLU A 586 -23.37 30.85 29.98
C GLU A 586 -21.88 31.16 30.04
N ALA A 587 -21.20 31.25 28.90
CA ALA A 587 -19.81 31.70 28.80
C ALA A 587 -19.59 33.09 29.41
N ALA A 588 -20.49 34.04 29.13
CA ALA A 588 -20.44 35.39 29.69
C ALA A 588 -20.66 35.45 31.21
N ASN A 589 -21.31 34.43 31.79
CA ASN A 589 -21.53 34.30 33.23
C ASN A 589 -20.37 33.56 33.93
N GLU A 590 -19.79 32.54 33.29
CA GLU A 590 -18.72 31.70 33.88
C GLU A 590 -17.31 32.28 33.76
N LEU A 591 -16.97 32.94 32.64
CA LEU A 591 -15.63 33.52 32.43
C LEU A 591 -15.18 34.50 33.54
N PRO A 592 -16.05 35.32 34.16
CA PRO A 592 -15.72 36.09 35.36
C PRO A 592 -15.31 35.23 36.57
N GLN A 593 -15.91 34.06 36.77
CA GLN A 593 -15.57 33.13 37.86
C GLN A 593 -14.27 32.39 37.57
N ILE A 594 -14.05 31.96 36.33
CA ILE A 594 -12.79 31.37 35.87
C ILE A 594 -11.63 32.37 36.01
N LYS A 595 -11.89 33.65 35.71
CA LYS A 595 -10.95 34.75 35.96
C LYS A 595 -10.67 34.97 37.45
N LEU A 596 -11.64 34.76 38.33
CA LEU A 596 -11.41 34.79 39.77
C LEU A 596 -10.50 33.64 40.21
N TRP A 597 -10.72 32.41 39.75
CA TRP A 597 -9.82 31.27 40.02
C TRP A 597 -8.38 31.53 39.57
N SER A 598 -8.20 32.09 38.36
CA SER A 598 -6.89 32.47 37.83
C SER A 598 -6.36 33.83 38.36
N SER A 599 -6.95 34.40 39.41
CA SER A 599 -6.44 35.63 40.04
C SER A 599 -5.41 35.33 41.12
N ASP A 600 -4.54 36.30 41.39
CA ASP A 600 -3.52 36.26 42.44
C ASP A 600 -4.11 36.06 43.86
N THR A 601 -5.43 36.22 44.03
CA THR A 601 -6.14 36.02 45.31
C THR A 601 -6.59 34.57 45.53
N HIS A 602 -6.76 33.78 44.46
CA HIS A 602 -7.31 32.42 44.51
C HIS A 602 -6.31 31.37 44.03
N GLN A 603 -5.59 31.67 42.95
CA GLN A 603 -4.47 30.88 42.42
C GLN A 603 -4.85 29.40 42.13
N ASP A 604 -6.10 29.18 41.72
CA ASP A 604 -6.65 27.87 41.36
C ASP A 604 -6.37 27.57 39.87
N TYR A 605 -5.10 27.73 39.45
CA TYR A 605 -4.73 27.85 38.02
C TYR A 605 -5.04 26.60 37.18
N GLU A 606 -4.85 25.39 37.71
CA GLU A 606 -5.18 24.14 36.99
C GLU A 606 -6.69 23.97 36.78
N ARG A 607 -7.50 24.34 37.78
CA ARG A 607 -8.96 24.37 37.66
C ARG A 607 -9.43 25.39 36.63
N ALA A 608 -8.83 26.59 36.64
CA ALA A 608 -9.13 27.61 35.66
C ALA A 608 -8.77 27.14 34.24
N PHE A 609 -7.59 26.54 34.06
CA PHE A 609 -7.13 25.99 32.77
C PHE A 609 -8.09 24.94 32.21
N GLY A 610 -8.47 23.94 33.04
CA GLY A 610 -9.38 22.87 32.62
C GLY A 610 -10.80 23.31 32.22
N GLU A 611 -11.31 24.44 32.74
CA GLU A 611 -12.56 25.02 32.24
C GLU A 611 -12.34 25.94 31.01
N LEU A 612 -11.16 26.57 30.89
CA LEU A 612 -10.81 27.38 29.71
C LEU A 612 -10.63 26.52 28.45
N GLU A 613 -10.05 25.31 28.56
CA GLU A 613 -9.96 24.37 27.44
C GLU A 613 -11.33 23.92 26.91
N LYS A 614 -12.29 23.67 27.81
CA LYS A 614 -13.68 23.35 27.43
C LYS A 614 -14.35 24.54 26.73
N TRP A 615 -14.14 25.75 27.25
CA TRP A 615 -14.69 26.96 26.65
C TRP A 615 -14.03 27.33 25.32
N LEU A 616 -12.75 27.01 25.10
CA LEU A 616 -12.12 27.13 23.78
C LEU A 616 -12.84 26.24 22.73
N ARG A 617 -12.95 24.93 22.98
CA ARG A 617 -13.62 24.00 22.04
C ARG A 617 -15.07 24.43 21.75
N ARG A 618 -15.82 24.82 22.78
CA ARG A 618 -17.18 25.36 22.64
C ARG A 618 -17.26 26.65 21.83
N PHE A 619 -16.23 27.51 21.85
CA PHE A 619 -16.24 28.75 21.08
C PHE A 619 -16.05 28.47 19.58
N ASP A 620 -15.25 27.48 19.22
CA ASP A 620 -15.07 27.05 17.84
C ASP A 620 -16.35 26.36 17.31
N GLU A 621 -17.01 25.54 18.14
CA GLU A 621 -18.35 24.97 17.88
C GLU A 621 -19.40 26.09 17.64
N ILE A 622 -19.45 27.11 18.51
CA ILE A 622 -20.35 28.27 18.40
C ILE A 622 -20.10 29.06 17.10
N GLU A 623 -18.83 29.27 16.72
CA GLU A 623 -18.49 30.02 15.50
C GLU A 623 -18.89 29.26 14.22
N SER A 624 -18.73 27.94 14.23
CA SER A 624 -19.22 27.05 13.17
C SER A 624 -20.75 27.08 13.06
N ASP A 625 -21.46 26.89 14.18
CA ASP A 625 -22.93 26.89 14.22
C ASP A 625 -23.53 28.23 13.78
N LEU A 626 -23.01 29.36 14.28
CA LEU A 626 -23.46 30.69 13.88
C LEU A 626 -23.26 30.93 12.37
N THR A 627 -22.14 30.46 11.82
CA THR A 627 -21.84 30.57 10.38
C THR A 627 -22.78 29.69 9.55
N ARG A 628 -23.09 28.48 10.03
CA ARG A 628 -24.09 27.60 9.40
C ARG A 628 -25.48 28.26 9.40
N PHE A 629 -25.98 28.74 10.54
CA PHE A 629 -27.30 29.38 10.63
C PHE A 629 -27.44 30.62 9.74
N LEU A 630 -26.40 31.47 9.66
CA LEU A 630 -26.37 32.58 8.70
C LEU A 630 -26.50 32.10 7.25
N THR A 631 -25.79 31.02 6.90
CA THR A 631 -25.76 30.47 5.55
C THR A 631 -27.09 29.81 5.19
N GLU A 632 -27.68 29.03 6.09
CA GLU A 632 -28.99 28.38 5.92
C GLU A 632 -30.10 29.41 5.68
N LEU A 633 -30.16 30.49 6.47
CA LEU A 633 -31.15 31.55 6.29
C LEU A 633 -30.96 32.32 4.97
N GLN A 634 -29.71 32.59 4.57
CA GLN A 634 -29.41 33.24 3.28
C GLN A 634 -29.76 32.33 2.08
N GLN A 635 -29.60 31.01 2.21
CA GLN A 635 -29.98 30.06 1.16
C GLN A 635 -31.48 30.04 0.88
N LEU A 636 -32.36 30.40 1.83
CA LEU A 636 -33.81 30.51 1.57
C LEU A 636 -34.13 31.63 0.57
N ASP A 637 -33.38 32.74 0.60
CA ASP A 637 -33.52 33.84 -0.35
C ASP A 637 -32.97 33.48 -1.73
N ILE A 638 -31.83 32.77 -1.78
CA ILE A 638 -31.22 32.26 -3.02
C ILE A 638 -32.16 31.24 -3.70
N ARG A 639 -32.70 30.27 -2.95
CA ARG A 639 -33.66 29.28 -3.45
C ARG A 639 -34.91 29.95 -4.02
N LEU A 640 -35.48 30.94 -3.33
CA LEU A 640 -36.61 31.71 -3.86
C LEU A 640 -36.28 32.46 -5.16
N SER A 641 -35.06 33.00 -5.28
CA SER A 641 -34.63 33.67 -6.51
C SER A 641 -34.47 32.69 -7.67
N ASN A 642 -33.87 31.51 -7.41
CA ASN A 642 -33.70 30.46 -8.39
C ASN A 642 -35.06 29.90 -8.86
N ALA A 643 -35.98 29.63 -7.93
CA ALA A 643 -37.33 29.15 -8.23
C ALA A 643 -38.12 30.14 -9.12
N ARG A 644 -37.96 31.45 -8.89
CA ARG A 644 -38.55 32.48 -9.76
C ARG A 644 -37.94 32.48 -11.16
N GLN A 645 -36.60 32.40 -11.25
CA GLN A 645 -35.93 32.34 -12.55
C GLN A 645 -36.34 31.07 -13.33
N GLN A 646 -36.42 29.92 -12.67
CA GLN A 646 -36.89 28.66 -13.26
C GLN A 646 -38.31 28.76 -13.83
N ALA A 647 -39.24 29.42 -13.12
CA ALA A 647 -40.58 29.68 -13.63
C ALA A 647 -40.57 30.53 -14.93
N GLU A 648 -39.74 31.58 -14.98
CA GLU A 648 -39.59 32.45 -16.15
C GLU A 648 -38.86 31.74 -17.32
N ASP A 649 -37.78 31.02 -17.05
CA ASP A 649 -37.04 30.22 -18.04
C ASP A 649 -37.94 29.12 -18.63
N GLY A 650 -38.84 28.52 -17.84
CA GLY A 650 -39.85 27.57 -18.32
C GLY A 650 -40.81 28.17 -19.34
N LEU A 651 -41.33 29.38 -19.08
CA LEU A 651 -42.14 30.12 -20.06
C LEU A 651 -41.36 30.40 -21.35
N VAL A 652 -40.10 30.84 -21.24
CA VAL A 652 -39.25 31.10 -22.41
C VAL A 652 -39.05 29.84 -23.25
N ARG A 653 -38.80 28.68 -22.61
CA ARG A 653 -38.66 27.39 -23.30
C ARG A 653 -39.95 26.93 -23.97
N ARG A 654 -41.10 27.07 -23.30
CA ARG A 654 -42.44 26.80 -23.88
C ARG A 654 -42.70 27.66 -25.12
N ASP A 655 -42.43 28.97 -25.02
CA ASP A 655 -42.71 29.93 -26.08
C ASP A 655 -41.74 29.81 -27.26
N GLN A 656 -40.50 29.36 -27.03
CA GLN A 656 -39.57 28.89 -28.07
C GLN A 656 -40.17 27.69 -28.82
N GLY A 657 -40.67 26.66 -28.12
CA GLY A 657 -41.38 25.54 -28.74
C GLY A 657 -42.54 26.00 -29.61
N LEU A 658 -43.43 26.82 -29.06
CA LEU A 658 -44.55 27.43 -29.80
C LEU A 658 -44.10 28.30 -30.99
N SER A 659 -42.87 28.84 -30.99
CA SER A 659 -42.32 29.56 -32.16
C SER A 659 -41.95 28.62 -33.31
N ILE A 660 -41.41 27.43 -33.01
CA ILE A 660 -41.12 26.37 -34.00
C ILE A 660 -42.43 25.90 -34.65
N VAL A 661 -43.45 25.61 -33.83
CA VAL A 661 -44.80 25.22 -34.30
C VAL A 661 -45.37 26.22 -35.30
N ARG A 662 -45.29 27.52 -34.98
CA ARG A 662 -45.78 28.61 -35.84
C ARG A 662 -44.95 28.82 -37.11
N GLY A 663 -43.62 28.75 -37.00
CA GLY A 663 -42.70 28.91 -38.13
C GLY A 663 -42.82 27.79 -39.16
N GLU A 664 -42.77 26.55 -38.68
CA GLU A 664 -42.86 25.35 -39.53
C GLU A 664 -44.30 24.94 -39.86
N ARG A 665 -45.33 25.61 -39.29
CA ARG A 665 -46.75 25.27 -39.44
C ARG A 665 -47.03 23.80 -39.09
N LEU A 666 -46.48 23.35 -37.96
CA LEU A 666 -46.71 22.00 -37.46
C LEU A 666 -48.16 21.88 -36.99
N VAL A 667 -48.82 20.79 -37.38
CA VAL A 667 -50.14 20.43 -36.87
C VAL A 667 -49.93 19.50 -35.69
N ILE A 668 -50.27 20.01 -34.51
CA ILE A 668 -50.02 19.42 -33.21
C ILE A 668 -51.35 19.22 -32.49
N ASP A 669 -51.54 18.00 -31.98
CA ASP A 669 -52.67 17.61 -31.15
C ASP A 669 -52.12 17.34 -29.75
N TRP A 670 -52.08 18.40 -28.94
CA TRP A 670 -51.44 18.44 -27.62
C TRP A 670 -52.19 19.39 -26.67
N GLU A 671 -53.53 19.43 -26.78
CA GLU A 671 -54.35 20.33 -25.95
C GLU A 671 -54.22 20.01 -24.45
N GLN A 672 -54.19 18.71 -24.10
CA GLN A 672 -54.05 18.23 -22.71
C GLN A 672 -52.74 18.66 -22.06
N GLY A 673 -51.60 18.34 -22.66
CA GLY A 673 -50.29 18.72 -22.11
C GLY A 673 -50.03 20.24 -22.14
N ALA A 674 -50.72 21.00 -22.99
CA ALA A 674 -50.69 22.46 -22.94
C ALA A 674 -51.52 23.01 -21.75
N GLU A 675 -52.68 22.41 -21.44
CA GLU A 675 -53.47 22.73 -20.25
C GLU A 675 -52.72 22.37 -18.96
N GLU A 676 -51.99 21.26 -18.92
CA GLU A 676 -51.15 20.87 -17.79
C GLU A 676 -50.00 21.87 -17.54
N ILE A 677 -49.23 22.25 -18.57
CA ILE A 677 -48.14 23.25 -18.43
C ILE A 677 -48.68 24.59 -17.91
N GLU A 678 -49.83 25.03 -18.42
CA GLU A 678 -50.48 26.27 -17.99
C GLU A 678 -51.08 26.15 -16.57
N THR A 679 -51.57 24.97 -16.17
CA THR A 679 -52.09 24.70 -14.82
C THR A 679 -50.97 24.71 -13.79
N ASN A 680 -49.87 23.99 -14.04
CA ASN A 680 -48.70 23.97 -13.16
C ASN A 680 -48.11 25.39 -13.03
N TYR A 681 -47.98 26.15 -14.12
CA TYR A 681 -47.52 27.54 -14.07
C TYR A 681 -48.41 28.42 -13.19
N ARG A 682 -49.74 28.25 -13.24
CA ARG A 682 -50.69 28.98 -12.37
C ARG A 682 -50.58 28.56 -10.90
N GLN A 683 -50.36 27.28 -10.63
CA GLN A 683 -50.11 26.78 -9.27
C GLN A 683 -48.84 27.40 -8.69
N ILE A 684 -47.70 27.28 -9.39
CA ILE A 684 -46.41 27.90 -9.03
C ILE A 684 -46.57 29.42 -8.82
N SER A 685 -47.25 30.10 -9.74
CA SER A 685 -47.52 31.55 -9.64
C SER A 685 -48.33 31.90 -8.38
N SER A 686 -49.32 31.09 -8.02
CA SER A 686 -50.12 31.31 -6.80
C SER A 686 -49.33 31.06 -5.52
N LEU A 687 -48.45 30.05 -5.50
CA LEU A 687 -47.57 29.75 -4.37
C LEU A 687 -46.46 30.82 -4.20
N LEU A 688 -45.92 31.37 -5.29
CA LEU A 688 -44.93 32.46 -5.28
C LEU A 688 -45.48 33.81 -4.77
N ILE A 689 -46.81 33.96 -4.74
CA ILE A 689 -47.52 35.16 -4.23
C ILE A 689 -48.03 34.94 -2.80
N THR A 690 -48.43 33.72 -2.44
CA THR A 690 -49.07 33.42 -1.15
C THR A 690 -48.03 33.30 -0.03
N GLN A 691 -48.05 34.25 0.91
CA GLN A 691 -47.19 34.23 2.10
C GLN A 691 -47.91 33.56 3.28
N PRO A 692 -47.22 32.79 4.14
CA PRO A 692 -45.79 32.43 4.06
C PRO A 692 -45.48 31.38 2.97
N LEU A 693 -44.34 31.54 2.31
CA LEU A 693 -43.90 30.74 1.15
C LEU A 693 -43.42 29.35 1.57
N HIS A 694 -43.88 28.31 0.88
CA HIS A 694 -43.47 26.91 1.09
C HIS A 694 -42.50 26.46 -0.02
N LEU A 695 -41.21 26.75 0.14
CA LEU A 695 -40.18 26.57 -0.91
C LEU A 695 -40.15 25.16 -1.48
N THR A 696 -40.18 24.11 -0.64
CA THR A 696 -40.12 22.72 -1.12
C THR A 696 -41.38 22.24 -1.85
N ALA A 697 -42.48 23.00 -1.79
CA ALA A 697 -43.65 22.75 -2.64
C ALA A 697 -43.48 23.44 -3.99
N ILE A 698 -43.04 24.70 -3.98
CA ILE A 698 -42.72 25.47 -5.19
C ILE A 698 -41.65 24.77 -6.04
N GLU A 699 -40.61 24.22 -5.41
CA GLU A 699 -39.54 23.46 -6.07
C GLU A 699 -40.06 22.14 -6.69
N ALA A 700 -40.94 21.41 -5.99
CA ALA A 700 -41.53 20.18 -6.51
C ALA A 700 -42.49 20.43 -7.70
N ASP A 701 -43.32 21.47 -7.61
CA ASP A 701 -44.21 21.88 -8.71
C ASP A 701 -43.38 22.37 -9.93
N LEU A 702 -42.24 23.04 -9.70
CA LEU A 702 -41.30 23.46 -10.74
C LEU A 702 -40.63 22.28 -11.46
N ASP A 703 -40.19 21.26 -10.72
CA ASP A 703 -39.64 20.03 -11.32
C ASP A 703 -40.67 19.35 -12.23
N GLN A 704 -41.93 19.27 -11.79
CA GLN A 704 -43.01 18.72 -12.63
C GLN A 704 -43.30 19.62 -13.85
N TYR A 705 -43.37 20.95 -13.65
CA TYR A 705 -43.55 21.92 -14.74
C TYR A 705 -42.47 21.82 -15.82
N HIS A 706 -41.19 21.68 -15.43
CA HIS A 706 -40.09 21.48 -16.36
C HIS A 706 -40.17 20.13 -17.08
N GLN A 707 -40.53 19.04 -16.40
CA GLN A 707 -40.76 17.74 -17.05
C GLN A 707 -41.86 17.81 -18.13
N HIS A 708 -42.97 18.50 -17.85
CA HIS A 708 -44.05 18.67 -18.83
C HIS A 708 -43.60 19.53 -20.04
N ILE A 709 -42.78 20.57 -19.83
CA ILE A 709 -42.17 21.36 -20.91
C ILE A 709 -41.19 20.51 -21.74
N ASP A 710 -40.38 19.67 -21.11
CA ASP A 710 -39.43 18.81 -21.80
C ASP A 710 -40.14 17.78 -22.69
N LEU A 711 -41.23 17.17 -22.20
CA LEU A 711 -42.09 16.28 -22.98
C LEU A 711 -42.73 17.00 -24.18
N PHE A 712 -43.23 18.23 -23.98
CA PHE A 712 -43.80 19.06 -25.04
C PHE A 712 -42.77 19.42 -26.13
N LEU A 713 -41.54 19.77 -25.74
CA LEU A 713 -40.45 20.06 -26.69
C LEU A 713 -40.02 18.80 -27.46
N GLN A 714 -39.88 17.66 -26.78
CA GLN A 714 -39.58 16.37 -27.43
C GLN A 714 -40.68 15.98 -28.43
N TYR A 715 -41.95 16.22 -28.09
CA TYR A 715 -43.08 16.01 -29.01
C TYR A 715 -42.99 16.93 -30.24
N ILE A 716 -42.70 18.23 -30.06
CA ILE A 716 -42.49 19.17 -31.19
C ILE A 716 -41.34 18.69 -32.10
N ASP A 717 -40.18 18.35 -31.54
CA ASP A 717 -39.02 17.91 -32.29
C ASP A 717 -39.28 16.61 -33.05
N HIS A 718 -39.99 15.65 -32.45
CA HIS A 718 -40.41 14.42 -33.12
C HIS A 718 -41.34 14.70 -34.31
N ARG A 719 -42.38 15.51 -34.11
CA ARG A 719 -43.34 15.90 -35.17
C ARG A 719 -42.68 16.72 -36.28
N LEU A 720 -41.68 17.53 -35.96
CA LEU A 720 -40.85 18.22 -36.92
C LEU A 720 -40.00 17.25 -37.76
N GLN A 721 -39.38 16.24 -37.13
CA GLN A 721 -38.64 15.20 -37.84
C GLN A 721 -39.54 14.40 -38.78
N GLU A 722 -40.72 13.95 -38.33
CA GLU A 722 -41.71 13.27 -39.17
C GLU A 722 -42.08 14.08 -40.41
N LYS A 723 -42.39 15.38 -40.23
CA LYS A 723 -42.71 16.31 -41.32
C LYS A 723 -41.54 16.43 -42.30
N LEU A 724 -40.31 16.61 -41.79
CA LEU A 724 -39.11 16.80 -42.61
C LEU A 724 -38.79 15.55 -43.43
N ASP A 725 -38.93 14.35 -42.87
CA ASP A 725 -38.71 13.10 -43.60
C ASP A 725 -39.84 12.78 -44.60
N ALA A 726 -41.10 13.11 -44.28
CA ALA A 726 -42.20 13.02 -45.24
C ALA A 726 -41.97 13.93 -46.47
N HIS A 727 -41.58 15.19 -46.26
CA HIS A 727 -41.20 16.10 -47.35
C HIS A 727 -39.99 15.59 -48.14
N ARG A 728 -38.88 15.27 -47.45
CA ARG A 728 -37.64 14.78 -48.05
C ARG A 728 -37.89 13.58 -48.94
N ARG A 729 -38.70 12.61 -48.49
CA ARG A 729 -39.05 11.42 -49.25
C ARG A 729 -39.94 11.72 -50.45
N LEU A 730 -40.91 12.63 -50.30
CA LEU A 730 -41.80 13.05 -51.39
C LEU A 730 -41.04 13.77 -52.52
N ASP A 731 -40.10 14.66 -52.17
CA ASP A 731 -39.31 15.42 -53.12
C ASP A 731 -38.24 14.56 -53.81
N GLU A 732 -37.64 13.61 -53.11
CA GLU A 732 -36.73 12.61 -53.70
C GLU A 732 -37.46 11.78 -54.76
N LEU A 733 -38.64 11.25 -54.44
CA LEU A 733 -39.43 10.41 -55.34
C LEU A 733 -40.04 11.22 -56.50
N SER A 734 -40.44 12.47 -56.25
CA SER A 734 -40.83 13.42 -57.30
C SER A 734 -39.68 13.70 -58.27
N SER A 735 -38.47 13.90 -57.75
CA SER A 735 -37.26 14.13 -58.56
C SER A 735 -36.91 12.91 -59.41
N ARG A 736 -36.89 11.71 -58.82
CA ARG A 736 -36.72 10.43 -59.52
C ARG A 736 -37.77 10.25 -60.63
N TYR A 737 -39.05 10.51 -60.33
CA TYR A 737 -40.13 10.47 -61.32
C TYR A 737 -39.89 11.44 -62.48
N HIS A 738 -39.52 12.69 -62.22
CA HIS A 738 -39.27 13.69 -63.27
C HIS A 738 -38.04 13.38 -64.13
N ILE A 739 -36.99 12.76 -63.58
CA ILE A 739 -35.84 12.24 -64.33
C ILE A 739 -36.30 11.12 -65.27
N TYR A 740 -36.96 10.08 -64.73
CA TYR A 740 -37.47 8.96 -65.53
C TYR A 740 -38.49 9.41 -66.60
N VAL A 741 -39.31 10.42 -66.31
CA VAL A 741 -40.22 11.04 -67.30
C VAL A 741 -39.48 11.78 -68.41
N ARG A 742 -38.29 12.32 -68.15
CA ARG A 742 -37.45 12.95 -69.18
C ARG A 742 -36.80 11.89 -70.08
N GLU A 743 -36.26 10.84 -69.48
CA GLU A 743 -35.53 9.77 -70.17
C GLU A 743 -36.46 8.85 -70.98
N TYR A 744 -37.49 8.30 -70.32
CA TYR A 744 -38.23 7.15 -70.85
C TYR A 744 -39.35 7.55 -71.83
N LYS A 745 -39.57 8.86 -72.05
CA LYS A 745 -40.59 9.43 -72.95
C LYS A 745 -40.51 8.95 -74.40
N SER A 746 -39.32 8.52 -74.82
CA SER A 746 -39.07 7.95 -76.16
C SER A 746 -39.39 6.45 -76.28
N LYS A 747 -39.65 5.76 -75.15
CA LYS A 747 -39.79 4.29 -75.08
C LYS A 747 -41.11 3.81 -74.47
N ILE A 748 -41.61 4.46 -73.41
CA ILE A 748 -42.84 4.02 -72.70
C ILE A 748 -43.96 5.05 -72.77
N ARG A 749 -45.22 4.59 -72.62
CA ARG A 749 -46.42 5.43 -72.63
C ARG A 749 -46.63 6.13 -71.27
N ILE A 750 -45.80 7.15 -70.98
CA ILE A 750 -45.84 7.95 -69.73
C ILE A 750 -47.24 8.43 -69.32
N ARG A 751 -48.14 8.66 -70.29
CA ARG A 751 -49.54 9.03 -70.02
C ARG A 751 -50.29 8.07 -69.07
N ARG A 752 -49.82 6.82 -68.88
CA ARG A 752 -50.37 5.87 -67.90
C ARG A 752 -50.04 6.23 -66.44
N TYR A 753 -48.82 6.70 -66.15
CA TYR A 753 -48.36 6.93 -64.77
C TYR A 753 -48.66 8.36 -64.29
N SER A 754 -48.74 9.33 -65.21
CA SER A 754 -48.93 10.74 -64.85
C SER A 754 -50.20 11.08 -64.07
N PRO A 755 -51.36 10.42 -64.26
CA PRO A 755 -52.52 10.62 -63.39
C PRO A 755 -52.24 10.13 -61.96
N HIS A 756 -51.81 8.87 -61.81
CA HIS A 756 -51.50 8.27 -60.49
C HIS A 756 -50.42 9.04 -59.73
N PHE A 757 -49.36 9.51 -60.41
CA PHE A 757 -48.33 10.35 -59.80
C PHE A 757 -48.94 11.62 -59.20
N LYS A 758 -49.81 12.32 -59.94
CA LYS A 758 -50.47 13.54 -59.46
C LYS A 758 -51.42 13.27 -58.29
N THR A 759 -52.18 12.17 -58.36
CA THR A 759 -53.11 11.79 -57.27
C THR A 759 -52.35 11.46 -55.99
N ILE A 760 -51.39 10.53 -56.04
CA ILE A 760 -50.65 10.08 -54.85
C ILE A 760 -49.81 11.24 -54.27
N ARG A 761 -49.15 12.04 -55.11
CA ARG A 761 -48.41 13.22 -54.65
C ARG A 761 -49.32 14.27 -54.01
N GLY A 762 -50.42 14.64 -54.67
CA GLY A 762 -51.36 15.62 -54.14
C GLY A 762 -52.07 15.16 -52.87
N GLU A 763 -52.28 13.84 -52.71
CA GLU A 763 -52.75 13.25 -51.47
C GLU A 763 -51.69 13.29 -50.35
N ALA A 764 -50.43 12.96 -50.65
CA ALA A 764 -49.35 13.10 -49.67
C ALA A 764 -49.15 14.57 -49.24
N GLU A 765 -49.17 15.53 -50.18
CA GLU A 765 -49.13 16.97 -49.88
C GLU A 765 -50.31 17.40 -49.00
N ARG A 766 -51.52 16.89 -49.26
CA ARG A 766 -52.71 17.12 -48.43
C ARG A 766 -52.58 16.53 -47.02
N LEU A 767 -52.00 15.34 -46.89
CA LEU A 767 -51.80 14.68 -45.58
C LEU A 767 -50.73 15.41 -44.74
N ILE A 768 -49.62 15.84 -45.35
CA ILE A 768 -48.63 16.72 -44.68
C ILE A 768 -49.30 18.03 -44.24
N GLY A 769 -50.08 18.66 -45.13
CA GLY A 769 -50.84 19.88 -44.81
C GLY A 769 -51.92 19.71 -43.72
N ALA A 770 -52.26 18.47 -43.37
CA ALA A 770 -53.23 18.11 -42.33
C ALA A 770 -52.58 17.44 -41.10
N GLY A 771 -51.24 17.41 -40.98
CA GLY A 771 -50.53 16.82 -39.85
C GLY A 771 -50.35 15.30 -39.88
N MET A 772 -50.89 14.62 -40.88
CA MET A 772 -50.80 13.17 -41.07
C MET A 772 -49.47 12.82 -41.75
N TYR A 773 -48.35 13.09 -41.06
CA TYR A 773 -47.00 12.95 -41.59
C TYR A 773 -46.62 11.48 -41.85
N VAL A 774 -47.04 10.56 -40.98
CA VAL A 774 -46.80 9.11 -41.10
C VAL A 774 -47.58 8.54 -42.29
N GLU A 775 -48.85 8.91 -42.44
CA GLU A 775 -49.70 8.51 -43.55
C GLU A 775 -49.19 9.11 -44.87
N ALA A 776 -48.69 10.35 -44.86
CA ALA A 776 -48.04 10.96 -46.01
C ALA A 776 -46.75 10.22 -46.42
N PHE A 777 -45.95 9.77 -45.44
CA PHE A 777 -44.77 8.94 -45.69
C PHE A 777 -45.16 7.58 -46.30
N HIS A 778 -46.24 6.96 -45.82
CA HIS A 778 -46.80 5.74 -46.43
C HIS A 778 -47.36 5.98 -47.84
N GLN A 779 -48.00 7.12 -48.12
CA GLN A 779 -48.40 7.49 -49.49
C GLN A 779 -47.19 7.77 -50.39
N ALA A 780 -46.11 8.36 -49.87
CA ALA A 780 -44.85 8.46 -50.59
C ALA A 780 -44.27 7.06 -50.93
N ALA A 781 -44.43 6.05 -50.07
CA ALA A 781 -44.07 4.67 -50.42
C ALA A 781 -44.91 4.10 -51.59
N GLN A 782 -46.19 4.47 -51.74
CA GLN A 782 -46.97 4.14 -52.95
C GLN A 782 -46.41 4.83 -54.20
N LEU A 783 -45.96 6.09 -54.07
CA LEU A 783 -45.30 6.83 -55.13
C LEU A 783 -44.00 6.16 -55.58
N GLN A 784 -43.23 5.57 -54.65
CA GLN A 784 -42.07 4.73 -54.96
C GLN A 784 -42.48 3.51 -55.78
N GLY A 785 -43.53 2.79 -55.38
CA GLY A 785 -44.04 1.64 -56.14
C GLY A 785 -44.41 1.98 -57.59
N LEU A 786 -44.96 3.18 -57.83
CA LEU A 786 -45.25 3.70 -59.17
C LEU A 786 -43.97 4.03 -59.96
N VAL A 787 -42.97 4.65 -59.33
CA VAL A 787 -41.67 4.98 -59.92
C VAL A 787 -40.90 3.71 -60.31
N ASP A 788 -40.88 2.71 -59.44
CA ASP A 788 -40.24 1.42 -59.67
C ASP A 788 -40.97 0.60 -60.74
N ALA A 789 -42.30 0.67 -60.82
CA ALA A 789 -43.06 0.09 -61.92
C ALA A 789 -42.73 0.75 -63.26
N MET A 790 -42.72 2.09 -63.34
CA MET A 790 -42.35 2.83 -64.54
C MET A 790 -40.91 2.51 -65.00
N HIS A 791 -40.00 2.22 -64.07
CA HIS A 791 -38.63 1.79 -64.38
C HIS A 791 -38.55 0.32 -64.86
N ARG A 792 -39.38 -0.60 -64.33
CA ARG A 792 -39.48 -1.98 -64.82
C ARG A 792 -40.01 -2.04 -66.25
N ASP A 793 -41.12 -1.36 -66.53
CA ASP A 793 -41.74 -1.30 -67.87
C ASP A 793 -40.77 -0.70 -68.91
N TYR A 794 -39.88 0.22 -68.51
CA TYR A 794 -38.81 0.75 -69.36
C TYR A 794 -37.71 -0.29 -69.67
N ARG A 795 -37.25 -1.06 -68.68
CA ARG A 795 -36.28 -2.15 -68.89
C ARG A 795 -36.83 -3.22 -69.83
N GLU A 796 -38.09 -3.62 -69.68
CA GLU A 796 -38.74 -4.60 -70.56
C GLU A 796 -38.79 -4.12 -72.03
N VAL A 797 -39.03 -2.83 -72.27
CA VAL A 797 -38.93 -2.24 -73.62
C VAL A 797 -37.49 -2.24 -74.15
N LEU A 798 -36.48 -1.97 -73.31
CA LEU A 798 -35.08 -2.06 -73.73
C LEU A 798 -34.65 -3.51 -74.06
N ASP A 799 -35.01 -4.48 -73.24
CA ASP A 799 -34.63 -5.88 -73.46
C ASP A 799 -35.39 -6.49 -74.65
N SER A 800 -36.66 -6.15 -74.85
CA SER A 800 -37.39 -6.54 -76.06
C SER A 800 -36.87 -5.82 -77.33
N GLU A 801 -36.39 -4.58 -77.25
CA GLU A 801 -35.61 -3.96 -78.33
C GLU A 801 -34.28 -4.68 -78.57
N ARG A 802 -33.59 -5.13 -77.52
CA ARG A 802 -32.31 -5.86 -77.60
C ARG A 802 -32.49 -7.21 -78.29
N ILE A 803 -33.50 -7.97 -77.91
CA ILE A 803 -33.90 -9.23 -78.56
C ILE A 803 -34.31 -8.98 -80.02
N ARG A 804 -35.07 -7.92 -80.30
CA ARG A 804 -35.41 -7.54 -81.69
C ARG A 804 -34.21 -7.10 -82.52
N ARG A 805 -33.18 -6.48 -81.93
CA ARG A 805 -31.91 -6.16 -82.60
C ARG A 805 -31.11 -7.42 -82.91
N LEU A 806 -30.99 -8.34 -81.95
CA LEU A 806 -30.33 -9.64 -82.16
C LEU A 806 -31.02 -10.46 -83.26
N ASN A 807 -32.35 -10.55 -83.23
CA ASN A 807 -33.12 -11.24 -84.28
C ASN A 807 -33.02 -10.53 -85.65
N ARG A 808 -32.90 -9.19 -85.69
CA ARG A 808 -32.64 -8.45 -86.93
C ARG A 808 -31.21 -8.61 -87.44
N GLN A 809 -30.22 -8.74 -86.56
CA GLN A 809 -28.85 -9.07 -86.96
C GLN A 809 -28.78 -10.49 -87.52
N ALA A 810 -29.42 -11.47 -86.87
CA ALA A 810 -29.55 -12.84 -87.37
C ALA A 810 -30.24 -12.89 -88.74
N ALA A 811 -31.31 -12.12 -88.95
CA ALA A 811 -32.02 -12.03 -90.24
C ALA A 811 -31.25 -11.25 -91.32
N ALA A 812 -30.40 -10.29 -90.94
CA ALA A 812 -29.52 -9.57 -91.88
C ALA A 812 -28.31 -10.42 -92.30
N SER A 813 -27.81 -11.32 -91.43
CA SER A 813 -26.76 -12.28 -91.76
C SER A 813 -27.25 -13.47 -92.61
N SER A 814 -28.56 -13.60 -92.88
CA SER A 814 -29.14 -14.80 -93.51
C SER A 814 -29.68 -14.61 -94.94
N SER A 815 -29.42 -13.48 -95.61
CA SER A 815 -29.88 -13.24 -96.99
C SER A 815 -28.76 -13.06 -98.03
N PHE A 816 -27.51 -13.43 -97.71
CA PHE A 816 -26.36 -13.30 -98.61
C PHE A 816 -25.48 -14.57 -98.57
N HIS A 817 -25.91 -15.62 -99.31
CA HIS A 817 -25.58 -17.07 -99.22
C HIS A 817 -26.59 -17.82 -98.32
N ASN A 818 -27.60 -18.59 -98.78
CA ASN A 818 -27.92 -19.35 -100.01
C ASN A 818 -27.56 -20.86 -99.95
N SER A 819 -28.40 -21.69 -100.60
CA SER A 819 -28.35 -23.14 -100.83
C SER A 819 -28.25 -24.10 -99.61
N SER A 820 -29.38 -24.79 -99.36
CA SER A 820 -29.50 -26.21 -98.98
C SER A 820 -28.51 -26.87 -98.00
N GLY A 821 -28.96 -27.08 -96.75
CA GLY A 821 -29.09 -28.43 -96.15
C GLY A 821 -27.84 -29.18 -95.61
N ALA A 822 -27.87 -29.45 -94.29
CA ALA A 822 -27.35 -30.63 -93.56
C ALA A 822 -25.89 -31.13 -93.80
N SER A 823 -25.09 -31.48 -92.77
CA SER A 823 -25.31 -31.43 -91.32
C SER A 823 -24.01 -31.66 -90.52
N SER A 824 -23.94 -31.06 -89.32
CA SER A 824 -23.11 -31.48 -88.16
C SER A 824 -21.61 -31.77 -88.38
N SER A 825 -20.77 -30.76 -88.13
CA SER A 825 -19.32 -30.90 -87.97
C SER A 825 -18.90 -31.25 -86.52
N ARG A 826 -17.84 -32.06 -86.36
CA ARG A 826 -17.10 -32.29 -85.10
C ARG A 826 -15.60 -32.24 -85.37
N SER A 827 -14.88 -31.33 -84.71
CA SER A 827 -13.44 -31.44 -84.42
C SER A 827 -13.02 -30.37 -83.41
N SER A 828 -11.85 -30.51 -82.78
CA SER A 828 -11.43 -29.76 -81.59
C SER A 828 -9.95 -29.38 -81.61
N SER A 829 -9.55 -28.49 -80.69
CA SER A 829 -8.17 -28.04 -80.42
C SER A 829 -7.54 -27.12 -81.50
N SER A 830 -6.51 -26.29 -81.25
CA SER A 830 -5.70 -26.12 -80.02
C SER A 830 -5.16 -24.68 -79.84
N SER A 831 -4.93 -24.30 -78.57
CA SER A 831 -3.78 -23.58 -77.96
C SER A 831 -3.03 -22.38 -78.61
N PHE A 832 -2.51 -21.51 -77.70
CA PHE A 832 -1.12 -20.95 -77.61
C PHE A 832 -0.88 -19.40 -77.68
N TRP A 833 -0.61 -18.80 -76.49
CA TRP A 833 0.40 -17.75 -76.15
C TRP A 833 0.20 -16.21 -76.37
N GLY A 834 0.82 -15.42 -75.45
CA GLY A 834 1.03 -13.94 -75.45
C GLY A 834 -0.02 -13.13 -74.66
N ASN A 835 0.15 -12.67 -73.40
CA ASN A 835 1.19 -11.89 -72.69
C ASN A 835 1.23 -10.39 -73.06
N SER A 836 1.25 -9.41 -72.12
CA SER A 836 1.13 -9.42 -70.64
C SER A 836 -0.24 -8.83 -70.19
N SER A 837 -0.57 -8.21 -69.03
CA SER A 837 0.05 -7.78 -67.75
C SER A 837 -1.12 -7.37 -66.79
N SER A 838 -1.06 -7.13 -65.47
CA SER A 838 -0.10 -7.29 -64.34
C SER A 838 -0.81 -6.77 -63.04
N LYS A 839 -0.49 -7.10 -61.77
CA LYS A 839 0.27 -8.20 -61.12
C LYS A 839 0.23 -7.99 -59.57
N SER A 840 -0.72 -8.60 -58.85
CA SER A 840 -0.72 -8.86 -57.38
C SER A 840 -1.93 -9.78 -57.06
N THR A 841 -1.97 -10.78 -56.16
CA THR A 841 -1.45 -11.05 -54.79
C THR A 841 -2.07 -10.17 -53.70
N SER A 842 -2.62 -10.69 -52.59
CA SER A 842 -2.85 -12.08 -52.17
C SER A 842 -3.68 -12.18 -50.87
N ARG A 843 -4.30 -13.35 -50.63
CA ARG A 843 -4.55 -14.02 -49.32
C ARG A 843 -4.96 -13.22 -48.06
N SER A 844 -6.10 -13.62 -47.49
CA SER A 844 -6.41 -13.80 -46.05
C SER A 844 -5.98 -12.73 -45.03
N ASN A 845 -6.98 -12.17 -44.33
CA ASN A 845 -7.20 -12.47 -42.91
C ASN A 845 -8.58 -11.98 -42.45
N GLY A 846 -8.99 -12.37 -41.25
CA GLY A 846 -10.00 -11.66 -40.49
C GLY A 846 -9.72 -11.79 -39.00
N ASN A 847 -9.76 -10.69 -38.24
CA ASN A 847 -10.15 -10.70 -36.83
C ASN A 847 -10.48 -9.29 -36.32
N ALA A 848 -11.19 -9.25 -35.18
CA ALA A 848 -11.19 -8.22 -34.13
C ALA A 848 -11.03 -6.70 -34.46
N SER A 849 -12.14 -5.96 -34.30
CA SER A 849 -12.40 -5.02 -33.18
C SER A 849 -11.47 -3.82 -32.87
N TRP A 850 -11.92 -2.98 -31.93
CA TRP A 850 -11.30 -1.82 -31.25
C TRP A 850 -11.33 -0.42 -31.92
N ASN A 851 -12.44 0.29 -31.64
CA ASN A 851 -12.51 1.46 -30.74
C ASN A 851 -11.99 2.88 -31.12
N ASN A 852 -12.84 3.86 -30.79
CA ASN A 852 -12.57 5.18 -30.19
C ASN A 852 -12.39 6.50 -31.02
N SER A 853 -12.76 7.60 -30.34
CA SER A 853 -12.27 8.99 -30.45
C SER A 853 -12.76 9.94 -31.58
N SER A 854 -13.76 10.75 -31.22
CA SER A 854 -13.79 12.23 -31.27
C SER A 854 -13.27 13.03 -32.49
N SER A 855 -14.02 14.03 -32.95
CA SER A 855 -13.78 15.46 -32.57
C SER A 855 -14.58 16.51 -33.39
N ASN A 856 -14.74 17.69 -32.77
CA ASN A 856 -14.97 19.03 -33.34
C ASN A 856 -16.03 19.26 -34.44
N VAL A 857 -17.18 19.77 -33.99
CA VAL A 857 -18.03 20.68 -34.78
C VAL A 857 -17.26 21.98 -35.09
N PRO A 858 -17.20 22.46 -36.35
CA PRO A 858 -16.73 23.80 -36.68
C PRO A 858 -17.88 24.82 -36.56
N GLN A 859 -17.66 25.93 -35.85
CA GLN A 859 -18.56 27.10 -35.93
C GLN A 859 -18.44 27.79 -37.30
N PRO A 860 -19.55 28.23 -37.92
CA PRO A 860 -19.53 29.29 -38.92
C PRO A 860 -19.56 30.66 -38.22
N ASN A 861 -18.46 31.43 -38.34
CA ASN A 861 -18.46 32.85 -38.01
C ASN A 861 -19.43 33.63 -38.91
N ASN A 862 -20.15 34.62 -38.37
CA ASN A 862 -20.46 35.83 -39.13
C ASN A 862 -20.52 37.07 -38.21
N THR A 863 -20.27 38.26 -38.75
CA THR A 863 -19.73 39.40 -37.98
C THR A 863 -20.49 40.73 -38.14
N THR A 864 -20.81 41.38 -37.01
CA THR A 864 -20.88 42.85 -36.83
C THR A 864 -20.79 43.12 -35.31
N ARG A 865 -19.82 43.81 -34.70
CA ARG A 865 -19.12 45.12 -34.91
C ARG A 865 -19.92 46.39 -34.55
N SER A 866 -19.89 46.77 -33.26
CA SER A 866 -19.59 48.13 -32.72
C SER A 866 -19.58 48.06 -31.18
N ASN A 867 -18.49 48.39 -30.48
CA ASN A 867 -18.16 49.71 -29.88
C ASN A 867 -19.31 50.37 -29.08
N SER A 868 -19.13 50.93 -27.87
CA SER A 868 -17.95 51.05 -26.97
C SER A 868 -18.40 51.63 -25.61
N SER A 869 -17.85 51.23 -24.45
CA SER A 869 -16.85 51.96 -23.62
C SER A 869 -16.66 51.18 -22.29
N SER A 870 -15.45 50.84 -21.79
CA SER A 870 -14.55 51.64 -20.92
C SER A 870 -15.25 52.33 -19.73
N SER A 871 -14.80 52.26 -18.46
CA SER A 871 -13.44 52.02 -17.93
C SER A 871 -13.46 51.60 -16.43
N SER A 872 -12.60 50.70 -15.92
CA SER A 872 -11.40 50.96 -15.06
C SER A 872 -11.62 51.63 -13.67
N SER A 873 -10.85 51.42 -12.59
CA SER A 873 -9.88 50.37 -12.16
C SER A 873 -9.20 50.78 -10.82
N SER A 874 -9.13 49.89 -9.82
CA SER A 874 -8.12 49.87 -8.73
C SER A 874 -8.33 48.61 -7.86
N ASN A 875 -7.38 47.77 -7.45
CA ASN A 875 -5.90 47.76 -7.37
C ASN A 875 -5.27 48.24 -6.04
N SER A 876 -5.32 47.36 -5.05
CA SER A 876 -4.34 47.22 -3.95
C SER A 876 -4.35 45.74 -3.49
N GLY A 877 -3.28 45.17 -2.92
CA GLY A 877 -1.95 45.75 -2.70
C GLY A 877 -1.39 45.49 -1.30
N GLY A 878 -1.21 44.22 -0.92
CA GLY A 878 -0.65 43.81 0.37
C GLY A 878 -0.83 42.31 0.57
N GLY A 879 0.18 41.62 1.11
CA GLY A 879 0.15 40.17 1.33
C GLY A 879 0.50 39.79 2.76
N SER A 880 0.19 38.54 3.13
CA SER A 880 0.71 37.89 4.32
C SER A 880 0.76 36.37 4.10
N SER A 881 1.53 35.67 4.93
CA SER A 881 1.72 34.22 4.91
C SER A 881 0.64 33.48 5.72
N GLY A 882 0.27 32.29 5.24
CA GLY A 882 -0.61 31.34 5.95
C GLY A 882 -1.76 30.85 5.07
N GLY A 883 -1.80 29.54 4.82
CA GLY A 883 -2.81 28.92 3.97
C GLY A 883 -2.44 27.50 3.59
N SER A 884 -2.90 26.53 4.38
CA SER A 884 -2.82 25.11 4.06
C SER A 884 -3.66 24.79 2.83
N SER A 885 -3.02 24.27 1.78
CA SER A 885 -3.71 23.92 0.52
C SER A 885 -4.45 22.60 0.65
N GLY A 886 -5.73 22.66 1.03
CA GLY A 886 -6.67 21.54 0.86
C GLY A 886 -6.83 21.22 -0.63
N SER A 887 -6.07 20.24 -1.11
CA SER A 887 -6.05 19.84 -2.52
C SER A 887 -7.26 18.96 -2.85
N SER A 888 -8.30 19.56 -3.44
CA SER A 888 -9.43 18.85 -4.03
C SER A 888 -9.06 18.19 -5.37
N GLY A 889 -8.10 17.26 -5.33
CA GLY A 889 -7.85 16.27 -6.37
C GLY A 889 -8.75 15.05 -6.20
N GLY A 890 -9.10 14.38 -7.31
CA GLY A 890 -10.08 13.28 -7.31
C GLY A 890 -9.70 12.14 -6.35
N SER A 891 -10.62 11.77 -5.46
CA SER A 891 -10.40 10.76 -4.43
C SER A 891 -10.34 9.34 -5.02
N SER A 892 -9.13 8.79 -5.15
CA SER A 892 -8.94 7.36 -4.98
C SER A 892 -9.38 6.99 -3.55
N GLY A 893 -10.24 5.98 -3.38
CA GLY A 893 -10.78 5.55 -2.08
C GLY A 893 -9.79 4.82 -1.16
N ARG A 894 -8.52 5.24 -1.17
CA ARG A 894 -7.41 4.62 -0.46
C ARG A 894 -7.31 5.12 0.96
N SER A 895 -6.90 4.24 1.86
CA SER A 895 -6.71 4.52 3.27
C SER A 895 -5.23 4.81 3.56
N SER A 896 -4.96 5.80 4.41
CA SER A 896 -3.59 6.22 4.74
C SER A 896 -3.47 6.87 6.12
N GLY A 897 -2.37 6.61 6.81
CA GLY A 897 -2.02 7.33 8.04
C GLY A 897 -0.55 7.08 8.43
N GLY A 898 -0.01 7.98 9.24
CA GLY A 898 1.39 7.95 9.64
C GLY A 898 1.65 8.57 11.00
N SER A 899 2.88 8.40 11.50
CA SER A 899 3.31 8.92 12.81
C SER A 899 4.83 9.07 12.90
N ASN A 900 5.31 9.81 13.90
CA ASN A 900 6.72 10.12 14.13
C ASN A 900 7.24 9.48 15.44
N TRP A 901 8.52 9.08 15.48
CA TRP A 901 9.14 8.45 16.66
C TRP A 901 10.26 9.27 17.34
#